data_AF-A0A2D8CGE3-F1
#
_entry.id   AF-A0A2D8CGE3-F1
#
_cell.length_a   1.000
_cell.length_b   1.000
_cell.length_c   1.000
_cell.angle_alpha   90.00
_cell.angle_beta   90.00
_cell.angle_gamma   90.00
#
_symmetry.space_group_name_H-M   'P 1'
#
loop_
_entity.id
_entity.type
_entity.pdbx_description
1 polymer ?
#
loop_
_entity_poly.entity_id
_entity_poly.type
_entity_poly.pdbx_seq_one_letter_code
_entity_poly.pdbx_strand_id
1 'polypeptide(L)'
;MSSNNGDKNNPNTDNKYLDMDMLRFTTAGSVDDGKSTLIGRLFYDSKSIFEDQMEAIEKSSKSSGEEDVNLALLTDGLKAEREQKITIDVAYRYFATPKRKFIIADTPGHTQYTRNMVTGASTADLAIILVDASKGLLTQSRRHAFISSLLRIPHLVVAVNKMDLVDYDEEVFDKIVSDFRAFAKKLNVSNVTYIPISALKGDNVVDKSENTEWYNGSTLLHHLETVKVDASDNIVDFRLPVQYVIRPNQNFRGFSGRIASGHIRPGDEIKVLPSGLTSKVKEIVTRDENLDIAYPGDSVTLTIEDEIDISRGDMIVRKNNVPMVSNELEAYLCWMNEKDLELNKQYILQHNTRTVQVFVEDLIYRINVDSLSREDSDSLSLNEIGRVKLKTSKPIFYDPYQVNQKTGSFIIIDPASNVTIGAGMIRAGSTESGTSDEADAEALIDKSSGRKKSPNVVWEPWNIPRELREKRNGHKSKIIWFTGISGAGKSTIAKEVERKLWEEGKQTVLLDGDQVRHGLNGDLGFSASDRTENIRRVGEVARLFYEHGNIVLCTFVSPYVKDREEAKELFPDGEFQEVHIKCDPKTAQERDPKGLYKKAEEGEITGLTGYDADYEASDNPALTINTDELSVEEAVEKILELMS
;
A
#
# COMPACT_ATOMS: atom_id res chain seq x y z
N MET A 1 -63.69 -6.62 -27.69
CA MET A 1 -64.02 -5.26 -27.22
C MET A 1 -63.81 -5.23 -25.71
N SER A 2 -63.02 -4.27 -25.22
CA SER A 2 -63.07 -3.65 -23.87
C SER A 2 -63.39 -4.57 -22.68
N SER A 3 -62.48 -4.89 -21.76
CA SER A 3 -61.76 -4.02 -20.80
C SER A 3 -62.09 -4.56 -19.40
N ASN A 4 -61.09 -4.93 -18.61
CA ASN A 4 -61.24 -4.92 -17.16
C ASN A 4 -59.89 -4.59 -16.51
N ASN A 5 -59.82 -3.37 -15.98
CA ASN A 5 -58.78 -2.91 -15.07
C ASN A 5 -58.96 -3.60 -13.72
N GLY A 6 -57.85 -4.03 -13.12
CA GLY A 6 -57.76 -4.45 -11.73
C GLY A 6 -56.28 -4.40 -11.34
N ASP A 7 -55.95 -3.40 -10.52
CA ASP A 7 -54.61 -2.99 -10.11
C ASP A 7 -53.72 -4.14 -9.63
N LYS A 8 -52.49 -4.17 -10.17
CA LYS A 8 -51.36 -4.90 -9.60
C LYS A 8 -50.77 -4.09 -8.45
N ASN A 9 -51.21 -4.38 -7.23
CA ASN A 9 -50.38 -4.16 -6.04
C ASN A 9 -49.21 -5.16 -6.08
N ASN A 10 -48.04 -4.71 -6.52
CA ASN A 10 -46.79 -5.47 -6.43
C ASN A 10 -45.99 -4.93 -5.23
N PRO A 11 -45.81 -5.69 -4.13
CA PRO A 11 -45.15 -5.21 -2.92
C PRO A 11 -43.62 -5.40 -3.03
N ASN A 12 -42.99 -4.81 -4.05
CA ASN A 12 -41.57 -5.02 -4.33
C ASN A 12 -40.73 -3.72 -4.33
N THR A 13 -41.18 -2.66 -3.65
CA THR A 13 -40.44 -1.40 -3.55
C THR A 13 -39.55 -1.22 -2.31
N ASP A 14 -39.57 -2.12 -1.32
CA ASP A 14 -38.96 -1.81 -0.01
C ASP A 14 -37.77 -2.68 0.41
N ASN A 15 -36.95 -3.18 -0.53
CA ASN A 15 -35.66 -3.82 -0.18
C ASN A 15 -34.42 -2.97 -0.44
N LYS A 16 -34.57 -1.68 -0.74
CA LYS A 16 -33.41 -0.74 -0.82
C LYS A 16 -32.60 -0.66 0.48
N TYR A 17 -33.21 -0.95 1.62
CA TYR A 17 -32.52 -0.98 2.91
C TYR A 17 -31.54 -2.14 3.06
N LEU A 18 -31.70 -3.27 2.36
CA LEU A 18 -30.79 -4.41 2.46
C LEU A 18 -29.51 -4.21 1.63
N ASP A 19 -29.60 -3.47 0.51
CA ASP A 19 -28.48 -3.19 -0.42
C ASP A 19 -27.71 -1.89 -0.11
N MET A 20 -27.95 -1.22 1.02
CA MET A 20 -27.18 -0.03 1.39
C MET A 20 -25.73 -0.38 1.75
N ASP A 21 -24.79 0.35 1.14
CA ASP A 21 -23.37 0.36 1.47
C ASP A 21 -23.16 0.59 2.98
N MET A 22 -22.13 -0.05 3.54
CA MET A 22 -21.79 -0.05 4.95
C MET A 22 -20.38 0.50 5.17
N LEU A 23 -20.27 1.56 5.97
CA LEU A 23 -18.99 2.10 6.42
C LEU A 23 -18.69 1.64 7.86
N ARG A 24 -17.53 1.02 8.08
CA ARG A 24 -16.98 0.82 9.42
C ARG A 24 -15.98 1.91 9.71
N PHE A 25 -16.17 2.66 10.79
CA PHE A 25 -15.18 3.66 11.19
C PHE A 25 -14.90 3.63 12.68
N THR A 26 -13.70 4.09 13.05
CA THR A 26 -13.29 4.25 14.44
C THR A 26 -13.04 5.70 14.79
N THR A 27 -13.30 6.08 16.03
CA THR A 27 -12.97 7.40 16.57
C THR A 27 -11.80 7.28 17.54
N ALA A 28 -10.79 8.13 17.36
CA ALA A 28 -9.62 8.22 18.22
C ALA A 28 -9.29 9.70 18.51
N GLY A 29 -8.56 9.95 19.60
CA GLY A 29 -8.38 11.30 20.14
C GLY A 29 -8.02 11.26 21.61
N SER A 30 -7.48 12.36 22.13
CA SER A 30 -7.08 12.51 23.52
C SER A 30 -8.29 12.46 24.47
N VAL A 31 -8.00 12.33 25.76
CA VAL A 31 -9.01 12.53 26.82
C VAL A 31 -9.49 13.98 26.72
N ASP A 32 -10.80 14.16 26.76
CA ASP A 32 -11.50 15.45 26.60
C ASP A 32 -11.50 16.07 25.20
N ASP A 33 -11.02 15.40 24.15
CA ASP A 33 -11.12 15.92 22.76
C ASP A 33 -12.56 15.90 22.21
N GLY A 34 -13.53 15.38 22.98
CA GLY A 34 -14.96 15.40 22.65
C GLY A 34 -15.44 14.23 21.80
N LYS A 35 -14.80 13.06 21.88
CA LYS A 35 -15.19 11.83 21.14
C LYS A 35 -16.63 11.40 21.43
N SER A 36 -16.95 11.21 22.71
CA SER A 36 -18.29 10.83 23.18
C SER A 36 -19.35 11.85 22.75
N THR A 37 -19.02 13.15 22.86
CA THR A 37 -19.90 14.24 22.43
C THR A 37 -20.16 14.19 20.92
N LEU A 38 -19.13 13.96 20.10
CA LEU A 38 -19.26 13.86 18.64
C LEU A 38 -20.14 12.68 18.24
N ILE A 39 -19.90 11.51 18.84
CA ILE A 39 -20.72 10.32 18.58
C ILE A 39 -22.17 10.59 18.99
N GLY A 40 -22.40 11.12 20.20
CA GLY A 40 -23.73 11.49 20.68
C GLY A 40 -24.43 12.49 19.75
N ARG A 41 -23.68 13.47 19.22
CA ARG A 41 -24.19 14.44 18.24
C ARG A 41 -24.59 13.79 16.92
N LEU A 42 -23.77 12.89 16.39
CA LEU A 42 -24.13 12.12 15.18
C LEU A 42 -25.43 11.34 15.38
N PHE A 43 -25.63 10.70 16.53
CA PHE A 43 -26.88 9.99 16.85
C PHE A 43 -28.09 10.92 16.97
N TYR A 44 -27.90 12.08 17.62
CA TYR A 44 -28.94 13.08 17.82
C TYR A 44 -29.40 13.67 16.48
N ASP A 45 -28.47 14.17 15.69
CA ASP A 45 -28.76 14.81 14.41
C ASP A 45 -29.20 13.81 13.32
N SER A 46 -28.77 12.54 13.40
CA SER A 46 -29.24 11.47 12.50
C SER A 46 -30.65 10.98 12.81
N LYS A 47 -31.34 11.57 13.81
CA LYS A 47 -32.71 11.20 14.25
C LYS A 47 -32.85 9.71 14.55
N SER A 48 -31.76 9.05 14.96
CA SER A 48 -31.73 7.61 15.22
C SER A 48 -32.08 7.26 16.66
N ILE A 49 -32.37 8.26 17.50
CA ILE A 49 -32.73 8.12 18.91
C ILE A 49 -34.24 8.29 19.07
N PHE A 50 -34.89 7.39 19.83
CA PHE A 50 -36.31 7.52 20.20
C PHE A 50 -36.52 8.66 21.21
N GLU A 51 -37.59 9.45 21.07
CA GLU A 51 -37.90 10.63 21.91
C GLU A 51 -37.78 10.35 23.42
N ASP A 52 -38.22 9.17 23.86
CA ASP A 52 -38.20 8.73 25.27
C ASP A 52 -36.78 8.68 25.88
N GLN A 53 -35.76 8.33 25.08
CA GLN A 53 -34.37 8.31 25.55
C GLN A 53 -33.81 9.72 25.69
N MET A 54 -34.21 10.64 24.80
CA MET A 54 -33.81 12.05 24.87
C MET A 54 -34.38 12.73 26.11
N GLU A 55 -35.66 12.50 26.44
CA GLU A 55 -36.26 13.06 27.65
C GLU A 55 -35.56 12.58 28.94
N ALA A 56 -35.10 11.32 28.97
CA ALA A 56 -34.36 10.77 30.10
C ALA A 56 -32.99 11.44 30.27
N ILE A 57 -32.32 11.79 29.17
CA ILE A 57 -31.02 12.46 29.17
C ILE A 57 -31.16 13.92 29.58
N GLU A 58 -32.15 14.65 29.04
CA GLU A 58 -32.41 16.03 29.45
C GLU A 58 -32.69 16.16 30.94
N LYS A 59 -33.44 15.21 31.52
CA LYS A 59 -33.66 15.13 32.97
C LYS A 59 -32.37 14.85 33.73
N SER A 60 -31.51 13.97 33.20
CA SER A 60 -30.21 13.65 33.81
C SER A 60 -29.24 14.84 33.78
N SER A 61 -29.08 15.52 32.64
CA SER A 61 -28.23 16.71 32.51
C SER A 61 -28.66 17.85 33.44
N LYS A 62 -29.97 18.12 33.51
CA LYS A 62 -30.51 19.12 34.45
C LYS A 62 -30.29 18.73 35.91
N SER A 63 -30.33 17.43 36.24
CA SER A 63 -30.05 16.95 37.60
C SER A 63 -28.57 17.05 37.99
N SER A 64 -27.67 17.05 37.01
CA SER A 64 -26.22 17.24 37.19
C SER A 64 -25.78 18.71 37.13
N GLY A 65 -26.70 19.65 36.88
CA GLY A 65 -26.44 21.09 36.90
C GLY A 65 -25.87 21.67 35.60
N GLU A 66 -25.98 20.96 34.47
CA GLU A 66 -25.54 21.46 33.16
C GLU A 66 -26.70 22.21 32.47
N GLU A 67 -26.40 23.37 31.85
CA GLU A 67 -27.41 24.19 31.14
C GLU A 67 -27.80 23.63 29.77
N ASP A 68 -26.84 23.01 29.06
CA ASP A 68 -27.04 22.36 27.76
C ASP A 68 -27.22 20.83 27.92
N VAL A 69 -27.88 20.18 26.94
CA VAL A 69 -28.07 18.72 26.93
C VAL A 69 -26.73 18.02 26.71
N ASN A 70 -26.35 17.14 27.65
CA ASN A 70 -25.08 16.44 27.57
C ASN A 70 -25.19 15.17 26.74
N LEU A 71 -24.90 15.32 25.45
CA LEU A 71 -24.97 14.23 24.47
C LEU A 71 -23.95 13.11 24.73
N ALA A 72 -22.91 13.32 25.55
CA ALA A 72 -21.99 12.24 25.93
C ALA A 72 -22.67 11.15 26.79
N LEU A 73 -23.78 11.49 27.46
CA LEU A 73 -24.56 10.53 28.25
C LEU A 73 -25.24 9.45 27.38
N LEU A 74 -25.39 9.68 26.06
CA LEU A 74 -25.88 8.69 25.10
C LEU A 74 -24.88 7.56 24.87
N THR A 75 -23.59 7.88 24.95
CA THR A 75 -22.52 6.96 24.56
C THR A 75 -22.01 6.16 25.75
N ASP A 76 -21.97 6.74 26.95
CA ASP A 76 -21.37 6.08 28.12
C ASP A 76 -22.32 5.01 28.71
N GLY A 77 -22.19 3.78 28.23
CA GLY A 77 -23.12 2.67 28.46
C GLY A 77 -22.84 1.83 29.70
N LEU A 78 -21.61 1.81 30.22
CA LEU A 78 -21.25 1.02 31.40
C LEU A 78 -21.22 1.89 32.68
N LYS A 79 -21.83 1.40 33.77
CA LYS A 79 -21.79 2.07 35.08
C LYS A 79 -20.35 2.39 35.55
N ALA A 80 -19.39 1.53 35.25
CA ALA A 80 -17.98 1.74 35.55
C ALA A 80 -17.31 2.84 34.70
N GLU A 81 -17.71 2.99 33.43
CA GLU A 81 -17.27 4.08 32.55
C GLU A 81 -17.80 5.43 33.04
N ARG A 82 -19.06 5.46 33.51
CA ARG A 82 -19.71 6.67 34.08
C ARG A 82 -19.04 7.18 35.35
N GLU A 83 -18.53 6.27 36.18
CA GLU A 83 -17.83 6.63 37.42
C GLU A 83 -16.41 7.17 37.17
N GLN A 84 -15.76 6.74 36.06
CA GLN A 84 -14.39 7.12 35.73
C GLN A 84 -14.26 8.13 34.57
N LYS A 85 -15.36 8.44 33.88
CA LYS A 85 -15.42 9.32 32.68
C LYS A 85 -14.47 8.89 31.55
N ILE A 86 -14.25 7.59 31.37
CA ILE A 86 -13.41 7.01 30.31
C ILE A 86 -14.08 5.81 29.65
N THR A 87 -13.84 5.59 28.35
CA THR A 87 -14.23 4.38 27.61
C THR A 87 -13.27 3.24 27.95
N ILE A 88 -13.76 2.05 28.30
CA ILE A 88 -12.92 0.93 28.78
C ILE A 88 -12.81 -0.18 27.72
N ASP A 89 -13.89 -0.49 26.97
CA ASP A 89 -13.93 -1.56 25.97
C ASP A 89 -14.40 -1.03 24.60
N VAL A 90 -14.13 -1.77 23.52
CA VAL A 90 -14.59 -1.39 22.17
C VAL A 90 -16.11 -1.57 22.10
N ALA A 91 -16.85 -0.48 22.18
CA ALA A 91 -18.29 -0.48 21.97
C ALA A 91 -18.60 -0.34 20.47
N TYR A 92 -19.28 -1.34 19.90
CA TYR A 92 -19.84 -1.23 18.55
C TYR A 92 -21.21 -0.57 18.61
N ARG A 93 -21.35 0.58 17.95
CA ARG A 93 -22.65 1.24 17.79
C ARG A 93 -23.05 1.28 16.32
N TYR A 94 -24.35 1.26 16.08
CA TYR A 94 -24.92 1.17 14.74
C TYR A 94 -25.87 2.32 14.51
N PHE A 95 -25.72 3.01 13.38
CA PHE A 95 -26.70 3.98 12.89
C PHE A 95 -26.77 3.92 11.37
N ALA A 96 -27.80 4.54 10.80
CA ALA A 96 -27.96 4.61 9.36
C ALA A 96 -28.52 5.97 8.97
N THR A 97 -28.14 6.43 7.79
CA THR A 97 -28.81 7.53 7.10
C THR A 97 -29.61 6.97 5.91
N PRO A 98 -30.41 7.78 5.22
CA PRO A 98 -31.07 7.34 3.98
C PRO A 98 -30.12 6.90 2.86
N LYS A 99 -28.82 7.23 2.96
CA LYS A 99 -27.80 6.88 1.95
C LYS A 99 -26.91 5.71 2.34
N ARG A 100 -26.65 5.48 3.65
CA ARG A 100 -25.61 4.54 4.07
C ARG A 100 -25.80 4.01 5.50
N LYS A 101 -25.30 2.80 5.76
CA LYS A 101 -25.21 2.21 7.12
C LYS A 101 -23.82 2.45 7.72
N PHE A 102 -23.78 2.62 9.03
CA PHE A 102 -22.55 2.91 9.75
C PHE A 102 -22.36 1.97 10.95
N ILE A 103 -21.14 1.49 11.12
CA ILE A 103 -20.68 0.79 12.32
C ILE A 103 -19.56 1.63 12.94
N ILE A 104 -19.78 2.10 14.16
CA ILE A 104 -18.80 2.86 14.94
C ILE A 104 -18.10 1.90 15.89
N ALA A 105 -16.78 1.76 15.76
CA ALA A 105 -15.92 1.15 16.77
C ALA A 105 -15.37 2.25 17.68
N ASP A 106 -15.99 2.44 18.84
CA ASP A 106 -15.54 3.42 19.83
C ASP A 106 -14.30 2.89 20.54
N THR A 107 -13.12 3.43 20.22
CA THR A 107 -11.85 2.98 20.80
C THR A 107 -11.42 3.91 21.94
N PRO A 108 -11.02 3.37 23.10
CA PRO A 108 -10.55 4.18 24.22
C PRO A 108 -9.33 5.03 23.84
N GLY A 109 -9.24 6.25 24.39
CA GLY A 109 -8.15 7.20 24.08
C GLY A 109 -6.92 7.11 24.99
N HIS A 110 -6.93 6.21 25.98
CA HIS A 110 -5.89 6.13 27.01
C HIS A 110 -4.78 5.14 26.63
N THR A 111 -3.56 5.40 27.11
CA THR A 111 -2.33 4.66 26.81
C THR A 111 -2.40 3.15 27.10
N GLN A 112 -3.29 2.75 27.99
CA GLN A 112 -3.54 1.36 28.41
C GLN A 112 -4.40 0.54 27.42
N TYR A 113 -4.90 1.12 26.33
CA TYR A 113 -5.91 0.47 25.47
C TYR A 113 -5.50 0.32 23.99
N THR A 114 -4.20 0.27 23.69
CA THR A 114 -3.73 0.02 22.31
C THR A 114 -4.23 -1.32 21.78
N ARG A 115 -4.38 -2.34 22.63
CA ARG A 115 -5.05 -3.60 22.30
C ARG A 115 -6.45 -3.38 21.70
N ASN A 116 -7.27 -2.55 22.33
CA ASN A 116 -8.64 -2.27 21.92
C ASN A 116 -8.67 -1.44 20.63
N MET A 117 -7.72 -0.52 20.47
CA MET A 117 -7.55 0.19 19.22
C MET A 117 -7.15 -0.76 18.09
N VAL A 118 -6.20 -1.67 18.31
CA VAL A 118 -5.74 -2.62 17.29
C VAL A 118 -6.85 -3.57 16.87
N THR A 119 -7.63 -4.10 17.82
CA THR A 119 -8.76 -4.96 17.49
C THR A 119 -9.87 -4.20 16.75
N GLY A 120 -10.34 -3.07 17.28
CA GLY A 120 -11.42 -2.28 16.67
C GLY A 120 -11.03 -1.67 15.32
N ALA A 121 -9.83 -1.10 15.23
CA ALA A 121 -9.37 -0.37 14.06
C ALA A 121 -8.87 -1.28 12.93
N SER A 122 -8.49 -2.54 13.22
CA SER A 122 -8.11 -3.53 12.17
C SER A 122 -9.23 -3.88 11.19
N THR A 123 -10.48 -3.55 11.52
CA THR A 123 -11.66 -3.78 10.67
C THR A 123 -12.31 -2.48 10.20
N ALA A 124 -11.70 -1.33 10.52
CA ALA A 124 -12.22 -0.03 10.16
C ALA A 124 -11.76 0.36 8.75
N ASP A 125 -12.69 0.90 7.98
CA ASP A 125 -12.45 1.45 6.65
C ASP A 125 -12.02 2.93 6.74
N LEU A 126 -12.38 3.59 7.84
CA LEU A 126 -12.07 4.99 8.11
C LEU A 126 -11.73 5.22 9.60
N ALA A 127 -10.79 6.12 9.88
CA ALA A 127 -10.47 6.58 11.23
C ALA A 127 -10.68 8.09 11.37
N ILE A 128 -11.41 8.51 12.41
CA ILE A 128 -11.60 9.91 12.77
C ILE A 128 -10.68 10.22 13.95
N ILE A 129 -9.67 11.06 13.73
CA ILE A 129 -8.77 11.59 14.75
C ILE A 129 -9.29 12.95 15.19
N LEU A 130 -9.84 13.03 16.39
CA LEU A 130 -10.26 14.30 16.99
C LEU A 130 -9.04 15.03 17.55
N VAL A 131 -8.99 16.34 17.31
CA VAL A 131 -7.97 17.24 17.83
C VAL A 131 -8.66 18.47 18.40
N ASP A 132 -8.46 18.76 19.69
CA ASP A 132 -8.97 19.97 20.33
C ASP A 132 -8.24 21.22 19.81
N ALA A 133 -8.98 22.13 19.17
CA ALA A 133 -8.46 23.36 18.57
C ALA A 133 -7.73 24.25 19.58
N SER A 134 -8.16 24.26 20.84
CA SER A 134 -7.54 25.07 21.90
C SER A 134 -6.18 24.53 22.36
N LYS A 135 -5.93 23.23 22.17
CA LYS A 135 -4.71 22.54 22.61
C LYS A 135 -3.75 22.23 21.46
N GLY A 136 -4.26 22.15 20.23
CA GLY A 136 -3.51 21.76 19.05
C GLY A 136 -3.10 20.27 19.08
N LEU A 137 -2.05 19.93 18.33
CA LEU A 137 -1.68 18.54 18.10
C LEU A 137 -0.91 17.92 19.29
N LEU A 138 -1.57 17.07 20.05
CA LEU A 138 -0.99 16.35 21.20
C LEU A 138 -0.30 15.03 20.82
N THR A 139 0.53 14.52 21.74
CA THR A 139 1.19 13.20 21.62
C THR A 139 0.19 12.06 21.40
N GLN A 140 -0.97 12.10 22.07
CA GLN A 140 -2.00 11.08 21.92
C GLN A 140 -2.63 11.09 20.51
N SER A 141 -2.90 12.26 19.94
CA SER A 141 -3.41 12.39 18.56
C SER A 141 -2.41 11.83 17.55
N ARG A 142 -1.11 12.09 17.76
CA ARG A 142 -0.01 11.52 16.95
C ARG A 142 0.05 10.00 17.05
N ARG A 143 -0.03 9.47 18.28
CA ARG A 143 -0.07 8.02 18.56
C ARG A 143 -1.23 7.33 17.84
N HIS A 144 -2.44 7.87 17.93
CA HIS A 144 -3.61 7.31 17.27
C HIS A 144 -3.51 7.34 15.75
N ALA A 145 -2.99 8.42 15.18
CA ALA A 145 -2.72 8.52 13.75
C ALA A 145 -1.64 7.51 13.30
N PHE A 146 -0.58 7.31 14.10
CA PHE A 146 0.44 6.30 13.82
C PHE A 146 -0.12 4.88 13.83
N ILE A 147 -0.89 4.51 14.86
CA ILE A 147 -1.51 3.18 14.93
C ILE A 147 -2.48 2.97 13.78
N SER A 148 -3.29 3.98 13.44
CA SER A 148 -4.21 3.94 12.29
C SER A 148 -3.47 3.72 10.97
N SER A 149 -2.32 4.38 10.79
CA SER A 149 -1.45 4.18 9.63
C SER A 149 -0.82 2.79 9.61
N LEU A 150 -0.35 2.30 10.76
CA LEU A 150 0.24 0.96 10.89
C LEU A 150 -0.78 -0.15 10.56
N LEU A 151 -2.04 0.05 10.94
CA LEU A 151 -3.18 -0.82 10.62
C LEU A 151 -3.73 -0.59 9.21
N ARG A 152 -3.12 0.32 8.42
CA ARG A 152 -3.48 0.60 7.03
C ARG A 152 -4.97 0.93 6.85
N ILE A 153 -5.54 1.71 7.78
CA ILE A 153 -6.91 2.22 7.63
C ILE A 153 -6.92 3.13 6.38
N PRO A 154 -7.74 2.82 5.35
CA PRO A 154 -7.64 3.49 4.05
C PRO A 154 -7.89 4.99 4.09
N HIS A 155 -8.83 5.43 4.93
CA HIS A 155 -9.25 6.83 5.01
C HIS A 155 -9.01 7.39 6.40
N LEU A 156 -8.35 8.54 6.49
CA LEU A 156 -8.13 9.25 7.74
C LEU A 156 -8.84 10.61 7.71
N VAL A 157 -9.61 10.91 8.74
CA VAL A 157 -10.27 12.20 8.94
C VAL A 157 -9.69 12.83 10.19
N VAL A 158 -9.12 14.03 10.08
CA VAL A 158 -8.70 14.85 11.21
C VAL A 158 -9.82 15.86 11.48
N ALA A 159 -10.60 15.59 12.53
CA ALA A 159 -11.69 16.44 12.98
C ALA A 159 -11.13 17.43 14.00
N VAL A 160 -10.91 18.68 13.59
CA VAL A 160 -10.44 19.75 14.46
C VAL A 160 -11.64 20.25 15.25
N ASN A 161 -11.79 19.74 16.47
CA ASN A 161 -12.96 19.93 17.32
C ASN A 161 -12.80 21.13 18.25
N LYS A 162 -13.93 21.61 18.81
CA LYS A 162 -14.01 22.77 19.70
C LYS A 162 -13.59 24.09 19.06
N MET A 163 -13.89 24.26 17.77
CA MET A 163 -13.67 25.54 17.08
C MET A 163 -14.43 26.70 17.73
N ASP A 164 -15.52 26.42 18.45
CA ASP A 164 -16.26 27.39 19.25
C ASP A 164 -15.46 28.01 20.40
N LEU A 165 -14.45 27.33 20.93
CA LEU A 165 -13.60 27.86 21.99
C LEU A 165 -12.49 28.80 21.48
N VAL A 166 -12.25 28.79 20.17
CA VAL A 166 -11.26 29.64 19.49
C VAL A 166 -11.94 30.59 18.50
N ASP A 167 -13.21 30.91 18.75
CA ASP A 167 -14.03 31.82 17.95
C ASP A 167 -14.01 31.53 16.44
N TYR A 168 -13.89 30.25 16.08
CA TYR A 168 -13.83 29.76 14.69
C TYR A 168 -12.68 30.33 13.84
N ASP A 169 -11.55 30.66 14.47
CA ASP A 169 -10.36 31.22 13.83
C ASP A 169 -9.74 30.26 12.78
N GLU A 170 -9.63 30.75 11.54
CA GLU A 170 -9.02 30.05 10.40
C GLU A 170 -7.52 29.79 10.61
N GLU A 171 -6.78 30.73 11.22
CA GLU A 171 -5.33 30.59 11.44
C GLU A 171 -5.02 29.45 12.40
N VAL A 172 -5.85 29.26 13.43
CA VAL A 172 -5.72 28.15 14.38
C VAL A 172 -5.92 26.81 13.68
N PHE A 173 -6.96 26.72 12.82
CA PHE A 173 -7.22 25.52 12.03
C PHE A 173 -6.05 25.21 11.08
N ASP A 174 -5.61 26.20 10.31
CA ASP A 174 -4.53 26.03 9.33
C ASP A 174 -3.21 25.62 9.98
N LYS A 175 -2.91 26.16 11.17
CA LYS A 175 -1.75 25.75 11.95
C LYS A 175 -1.82 24.27 12.34
N ILE A 176 -2.96 23.80 12.85
CA ILE A 176 -3.15 22.39 13.23
C ILE A 176 -3.06 21.48 12.00
N VAL A 177 -3.64 21.90 10.88
CA VAL A 177 -3.55 21.19 9.60
C VAL A 177 -2.10 21.10 9.14
N SER A 178 -1.33 22.19 9.21
CA SER A 178 0.09 22.21 8.85
C SER A 178 0.92 21.28 9.73
N ASP A 179 0.73 21.35 11.06
CA ASP A 179 1.42 20.49 12.03
C ASP A 179 1.11 19.02 11.78
N PHE A 180 -0.17 18.69 11.51
CA PHE A 180 -0.57 17.33 11.20
C PHE A 180 -0.03 16.88 9.84
N ARG A 181 -0.02 17.72 8.80
CA ARG A 181 0.59 17.38 7.50
C ARG A 181 2.08 17.09 7.64
N ALA A 182 2.81 17.89 8.41
CA ALA A 182 4.23 17.66 8.68
C ALA A 182 4.47 16.33 9.41
N PHE A 183 3.58 15.96 10.33
CA PHE A 183 3.60 14.67 11.00
C PHE A 183 3.21 13.52 10.05
N ALA A 184 2.15 13.69 9.26
CA ALA A 184 1.63 12.70 8.33
C ALA A 184 2.62 12.35 7.21
N LYS A 185 3.54 13.26 6.82
CA LYS A 185 4.66 12.93 5.91
C LYS A 185 5.55 11.79 6.42
N LYS A 186 5.60 11.57 7.74
CA LYS A 186 6.34 10.45 8.34
C LYS A 186 5.52 9.16 8.39
N LEU A 187 4.22 9.25 8.06
CA LEU A 187 3.28 8.13 8.03
C LEU A 187 3.00 7.74 6.58
N ASN A 188 2.80 6.46 6.33
CA ASN A 188 2.44 5.98 5.00
C ASN A 188 0.91 6.04 4.81
N VAL A 189 0.36 7.25 4.81
CA VAL A 189 -1.10 7.53 4.70
C VAL A 189 -1.37 8.28 3.40
N SER A 190 -2.24 7.74 2.55
CA SER A 190 -2.55 8.28 1.23
C SER A 190 -3.66 9.35 1.24
N ASN A 191 -4.67 9.22 2.10
CA ASN A 191 -5.85 10.09 2.12
C ASN A 191 -6.14 10.64 3.52
N VAL A 192 -5.84 11.92 3.75
CA VAL A 192 -6.19 12.64 4.98
C VAL A 192 -7.13 13.80 4.66
N THR A 193 -8.31 13.80 5.25
CA THR A 193 -9.30 14.89 5.16
C THR A 193 -9.31 15.68 6.46
N TYR A 194 -9.32 17.00 6.39
CA TYR A 194 -9.35 17.88 7.57
C TYR A 194 -10.69 18.61 7.62
N ILE A 195 -11.39 18.54 8.75
CA ILE A 195 -12.73 19.13 8.91
C ILE A 195 -12.76 19.93 10.22
N PRO A 196 -13.00 21.26 10.20
CA PRO A 196 -13.23 22.04 11.41
C PRO A 196 -14.65 21.78 11.92
N ILE A 197 -14.79 21.36 13.18
CA ILE A 197 -16.09 21.03 13.77
C ILE A 197 -16.27 21.62 15.18
N SER A 198 -17.51 21.77 15.60
CA SER A 198 -17.88 21.83 17.02
C SER A 198 -18.86 20.70 17.31
N ALA A 199 -18.39 19.66 18.01
CA ALA A 199 -19.25 18.54 18.41
C ALA A 199 -20.40 18.98 19.34
N LEU A 200 -20.19 20.03 20.14
CA LEU A 200 -21.19 20.55 21.07
C LEU A 200 -22.24 21.38 20.33
N LYS A 201 -21.81 22.37 19.53
CA LYS A 201 -22.71 23.31 18.85
C LYS A 201 -23.30 22.72 17.55
N GLY A 202 -22.64 21.74 16.94
CA GLY A 202 -23.09 21.03 15.75
C GLY A 202 -22.45 21.51 14.44
N ASP A 203 -21.62 22.54 14.51
CA ASP A 203 -20.94 23.14 13.37
C ASP A 203 -20.16 22.11 12.55
N ASN A 204 -20.48 22.01 11.26
CA ASN A 204 -19.88 21.09 10.27
C ASN A 204 -19.96 19.60 10.62
N VAL A 205 -20.77 19.20 11.61
CA VAL A 205 -21.00 17.77 11.93
C VAL A 205 -21.98 17.16 10.93
N VAL A 206 -23.20 17.69 10.87
CA VAL A 206 -24.24 17.28 9.91
C VAL A 206 -24.45 18.36 8.87
N ASP A 207 -24.81 19.56 9.34
CA ASP A 207 -25.04 20.74 8.51
C ASP A 207 -23.79 21.62 8.41
N LYS A 208 -23.70 22.40 7.32
CA LYS A 208 -22.63 23.38 7.16
C LYS A 208 -22.79 24.51 8.18
N SER A 209 -21.69 24.92 8.78
CA SER A 209 -21.65 26.00 9.76
C SER A 209 -21.62 27.37 9.09
N GLU A 210 -22.43 28.30 9.60
CA GLU A 210 -22.38 29.72 9.23
C GLU A 210 -21.17 30.44 9.86
N ASN A 211 -20.60 29.87 10.94
CA ASN A 211 -19.45 30.46 11.65
C ASN A 211 -18.10 30.18 10.97
N THR A 212 -18.07 29.31 9.95
CA THR A 212 -16.85 28.91 9.24
C THR A 212 -17.00 29.12 7.73
N GLU A 213 -17.44 30.31 7.30
CA GLU A 213 -17.62 30.63 5.88
C GLU A 213 -16.34 30.45 5.05
N TRP A 214 -15.17 30.58 5.69
CA TRP A 214 -13.86 30.34 5.09
C TRP A 214 -13.61 28.85 4.73
N TYR A 215 -14.29 27.90 5.40
CA TYR A 215 -14.15 26.48 5.14
C TYR A 215 -15.04 26.00 3.98
N ASN A 216 -14.41 25.70 2.85
CA ASN A 216 -15.10 25.26 1.63
C ASN A 216 -15.35 23.75 1.53
N GLY A 217 -14.88 22.96 2.50
CA GLY A 217 -14.97 21.50 2.48
C GLY A 217 -16.37 20.96 2.80
N SER A 218 -16.48 19.62 2.85
CA SER A 218 -17.71 18.94 3.24
C SER A 218 -17.87 18.87 4.77
N THR A 219 -19.11 18.70 5.22
CA THR A 219 -19.41 18.33 6.62
C THR A 219 -18.93 16.91 6.91
N LEU A 220 -18.78 16.58 8.20
CA LEU A 220 -18.33 15.26 8.62
C LEU A 220 -19.29 14.16 8.13
N LEU A 221 -20.60 14.31 8.35
CA LEU A 221 -21.58 13.32 7.92
C LEU A 221 -21.58 13.15 6.40
N HIS A 222 -21.52 14.25 5.64
CA HIS A 222 -21.47 14.17 4.19
C HIS A 222 -20.24 13.40 3.70
N HIS A 223 -19.09 13.61 4.34
CA HIS A 223 -17.87 12.85 4.03
C HIS A 223 -18.06 11.35 4.33
N LEU A 224 -18.62 11.00 5.49
CA LEU A 224 -18.89 9.61 5.87
C LEU A 224 -19.87 8.92 4.90
N GLU A 225 -20.88 9.63 4.40
CA GLU A 225 -21.83 9.12 3.41
C GLU A 225 -21.22 8.91 2.02
N THR A 226 -20.18 9.66 1.65
CA THR A 226 -19.65 9.69 0.27
C THR A 226 -18.32 8.97 0.10
N VAL A 227 -17.62 8.64 1.19
CA VAL A 227 -16.31 7.97 1.12
C VAL A 227 -16.45 6.59 0.48
N LYS A 228 -15.64 6.29 -0.53
CA LYS A 228 -15.68 4.98 -1.22
C LYS A 228 -14.89 3.95 -0.43
N VAL A 229 -15.54 2.86 -0.04
CA VAL A 229 -14.93 1.76 0.75
C VAL A 229 -14.48 0.61 -0.14
N ASP A 230 -15.18 0.34 -1.24
CA ASP A 230 -14.89 -0.78 -2.16
C ASP A 230 -13.54 -0.66 -2.91
N ALA A 231 -12.88 0.49 -2.85
CA ALA A 231 -11.62 0.73 -3.56
C ALA A 231 -10.40 0.08 -2.88
N SER A 232 -10.54 -0.48 -1.66
CA SER A 232 -9.42 -1.06 -0.90
C SER A 232 -9.27 -2.57 -1.04
N ASP A 233 -10.25 -3.28 -1.59
CA ASP A 233 -10.14 -4.73 -1.73
C ASP A 233 -9.19 -5.08 -2.89
N ASN A 234 -8.18 -5.91 -2.59
CA ASN A 234 -7.27 -6.41 -3.61
C ASN A 234 -8.04 -7.36 -4.52
N ILE A 235 -8.35 -6.91 -5.75
CA ILE A 235 -9.07 -7.68 -6.77
C ILE A 235 -8.15 -8.43 -7.75
N VAL A 236 -6.84 -8.28 -7.60
CA VAL A 236 -5.81 -8.82 -8.51
C VAL A 236 -5.29 -10.16 -8.00
N ASP A 237 -4.85 -10.20 -6.75
CA ASP A 237 -4.16 -11.34 -6.16
C ASP A 237 -5.15 -12.35 -5.61
N PHE A 238 -5.50 -13.38 -6.40
CA PHE A 238 -6.44 -14.41 -5.93
C PHE A 238 -5.85 -15.26 -4.80
N ARG A 239 -6.52 -15.25 -3.65
CA ARG A 239 -6.18 -16.04 -2.45
C ARG A 239 -7.45 -16.67 -1.88
N LEU A 240 -7.53 -17.99 -1.92
CA LEU A 240 -8.59 -18.74 -1.24
C LEU A 240 -7.97 -19.66 -0.17
N PRO A 241 -7.95 -19.23 1.10
CA PRO A 241 -7.62 -20.11 2.23
C PRO A 241 -8.70 -21.17 2.37
N VAL A 242 -8.33 -22.45 2.24
CA VAL A 242 -9.28 -23.56 2.35
C VAL A 242 -9.66 -23.74 3.82
N GLN A 243 -10.96 -23.64 4.09
CA GLN A 243 -11.56 -23.79 5.42
C GLN A 243 -12.06 -25.22 5.62
N TYR A 244 -12.64 -25.82 4.58
CA TYR A 244 -13.31 -27.11 4.67
C TYR A 244 -13.30 -27.85 3.32
N VAL A 245 -13.36 -29.17 3.37
CA VAL A 245 -13.46 -30.03 2.18
C VAL A 245 -14.82 -30.72 2.21
N ILE A 246 -15.64 -30.44 1.20
CA ILE A 246 -16.99 -30.98 1.07
C ILE A 246 -16.96 -32.20 0.14
N ARG A 247 -17.36 -33.36 0.66
CA ARG A 247 -17.50 -34.61 -0.10
C ARG A 247 -18.78 -35.36 0.31
N PRO A 248 -19.95 -34.96 -0.22
CA PRO A 248 -21.23 -35.56 0.13
C PRO A 248 -21.41 -36.94 -0.49
N ASN A 249 -20.73 -37.22 -1.62
CA ASN A 249 -20.74 -38.50 -2.31
C ASN A 249 -19.40 -38.70 -3.06
N GLN A 250 -19.24 -39.83 -3.75
CA GLN A 250 -17.98 -40.15 -4.44
C GLN A 250 -17.69 -39.24 -5.65
N ASN A 251 -18.72 -38.60 -6.22
CA ASN A 251 -18.62 -37.83 -7.47
C ASN A 251 -18.45 -36.32 -7.27
N PHE A 252 -18.54 -35.83 -6.02
CA PHE A 252 -18.39 -34.42 -5.71
C PHE A 252 -17.29 -34.22 -4.68
N ARG A 253 -16.27 -33.45 -5.05
CA ARG A 253 -15.23 -32.95 -4.14
C ARG A 253 -15.12 -31.45 -4.32
N GLY A 254 -15.49 -30.70 -3.30
CA GLY A 254 -15.43 -29.24 -3.28
C GLY A 254 -14.56 -28.72 -2.15
N PHE A 255 -13.90 -27.60 -2.38
CA PHE A 255 -13.02 -26.93 -1.42
C PHE A 255 -13.64 -25.59 -1.05
N SER A 256 -14.08 -25.49 0.20
CA SER A 256 -14.84 -24.35 0.68
C SER A 256 -13.96 -23.39 1.46
N GLY A 257 -14.20 -22.10 1.23
CA GLY A 257 -13.54 -21.03 1.95
C GLY A 257 -14.17 -19.68 1.61
N ARG A 258 -13.77 -18.66 2.37
CA ARG A 258 -14.06 -17.28 2.03
C ARG A 258 -12.91 -16.72 1.21
N ILE A 259 -13.20 -16.15 0.03
CA ILE A 259 -12.17 -15.54 -0.82
C ILE A 259 -11.56 -14.38 -0.05
N ALA A 260 -10.25 -14.44 0.18
CA ALA A 260 -9.54 -13.41 0.94
C ALA A 260 -9.21 -12.20 0.05
N SER A 261 -8.90 -12.44 -1.21
CA SER A 261 -8.57 -11.43 -2.23
C SER A 261 -8.63 -12.03 -3.63
N GLY A 262 -8.59 -11.17 -4.63
CA GLY A 262 -8.72 -11.48 -6.05
C GLY A 262 -10.08 -12.01 -6.43
N HIS A 263 -10.24 -12.26 -7.72
CA HIS A 263 -11.43 -12.91 -8.26
C HIS A 263 -11.06 -14.20 -8.99
N ILE A 264 -12.03 -15.08 -9.16
CA ILE A 264 -11.86 -16.37 -9.84
C ILE A 264 -13.07 -16.70 -10.69
N ARG A 265 -12.84 -17.41 -11.81
CA ARG A 265 -13.86 -17.89 -12.74
C ARG A 265 -13.67 -19.39 -13.02
N PRO A 266 -14.73 -20.11 -13.40
CA PRO A 266 -14.59 -21.42 -14.04
C PRO A 266 -13.61 -21.36 -15.22
N GLY A 267 -12.74 -22.37 -15.33
CA GLY A 267 -11.68 -22.49 -16.32
C GLY A 267 -10.33 -21.86 -15.94
N ASP A 268 -10.26 -21.04 -14.89
CA ASP A 268 -9.01 -20.40 -14.45
C ASP A 268 -7.97 -21.45 -14.00
N GLU A 269 -6.71 -21.25 -14.42
CA GLU A 269 -5.57 -22.07 -13.96
C GLU A 269 -5.15 -21.71 -12.54
N ILE A 270 -5.17 -22.71 -11.66
CA ILE A 270 -4.87 -22.58 -10.24
C ILE A 270 -3.66 -23.43 -9.83
N LYS A 271 -3.09 -23.06 -8.70
CA LYS A 271 -2.06 -23.80 -7.98
C LYS A 271 -2.48 -23.96 -6.53
N VAL A 272 -2.19 -25.12 -5.95
CA VAL A 272 -2.49 -25.45 -4.55
C VAL A 272 -1.21 -25.37 -3.72
N LEU A 273 -1.26 -24.67 -2.60
CA LEU A 273 -0.16 -24.57 -1.64
C LEU A 273 -0.48 -25.38 -0.37
N PRO A 274 0.48 -26.15 0.18
CA PRO A 274 1.92 -26.13 -0.14
C PRO A 274 2.36 -27.10 -1.24
N SER A 275 1.48 -27.95 -1.77
CA SER A 275 1.87 -29.06 -2.68
C SER A 275 2.49 -28.59 -4.00
N GLY A 276 2.16 -27.39 -4.46
CA GLY A 276 2.62 -26.81 -5.72
C GLY A 276 1.92 -27.38 -6.96
N LEU A 277 0.99 -28.32 -6.79
CA LEU A 277 0.24 -28.95 -7.86
C LEU A 277 -0.72 -27.94 -8.51
N THR A 278 -0.91 -28.09 -9.83
CA THR A 278 -1.76 -27.20 -10.62
C THR A 278 -2.99 -27.93 -11.15
N SER A 279 -4.10 -27.21 -11.26
CA SER A 279 -5.34 -27.69 -11.90
C SER A 279 -6.10 -26.51 -12.49
N LYS A 280 -7.35 -26.73 -12.89
CA LYS A 280 -8.30 -25.71 -13.32
C LYS A 280 -9.55 -25.73 -12.47
N VAL A 281 -10.14 -24.57 -12.28
CA VAL A 281 -11.44 -24.44 -11.63
C VAL A 281 -12.50 -25.03 -12.56
N LYS A 282 -13.25 -26.02 -12.07
CA LYS A 282 -14.36 -26.60 -12.83
C LYS A 282 -15.63 -25.76 -12.65
N GLU A 283 -16.06 -25.58 -11.41
CA GLU A 283 -17.27 -24.83 -11.05
C GLU A 283 -17.08 -24.11 -9.71
N ILE A 284 -17.75 -22.96 -9.56
CA ILE A 284 -17.87 -22.20 -8.32
C ILE A 284 -19.28 -22.42 -7.78
N VAL A 285 -19.41 -23.10 -6.64
CA VAL A 285 -20.70 -23.50 -6.06
C VAL A 285 -21.00 -22.66 -4.82
N THR A 286 -22.22 -22.13 -4.72
CA THR A 286 -22.72 -21.46 -3.51
C THR A 286 -23.99 -22.13 -3.00
N ARG A 287 -24.60 -21.57 -1.93
CA ARG A 287 -25.86 -22.09 -1.36
C ARG A 287 -27.03 -21.96 -2.36
N ASP A 288 -27.06 -20.86 -3.11
CA ASP A 288 -28.18 -20.53 -3.98
C ASP A 288 -27.96 -21.09 -5.39
N GLU A 289 -26.88 -20.65 -6.05
CA GLU A 289 -26.54 -21.07 -7.41
C GLU A 289 -25.03 -21.10 -7.67
N ASN A 290 -24.65 -21.64 -8.82
CA ASN A 290 -23.27 -21.58 -9.27
C ASN A 290 -22.96 -20.17 -9.80
N LEU A 291 -21.74 -19.69 -9.53
CA LEU A 291 -21.31 -18.36 -9.95
C LEU A 291 -20.37 -18.44 -11.16
N ASP A 292 -20.54 -17.50 -12.09
CA ASP A 292 -19.61 -17.29 -13.22
C ASP A 292 -18.31 -16.60 -12.78
N ILE A 293 -18.40 -15.78 -11.72
CA ILE A 293 -17.28 -15.09 -11.10
C ILE A 293 -17.54 -14.96 -9.60
N ALA A 294 -16.50 -15.13 -8.79
CA ALA A 294 -16.56 -14.85 -7.36
C ALA A 294 -15.47 -13.84 -6.96
N TYR A 295 -15.79 -13.01 -5.97
CA TYR A 295 -15.04 -11.84 -5.54
C TYR A 295 -14.57 -11.96 -4.08
N PRO A 296 -13.65 -11.08 -3.62
CA PRO A 296 -13.26 -11.04 -2.22
C PRO A 296 -14.47 -10.90 -1.30
N GLY A 297 -14.46 -11.63 -0.19
CA GLY A 297 -15.57 -11.65 0.77
C GLY A 297 -16.63 -12.73 0.50
N ASP A 298 -16.74 -13.25 -0.72
CA ASP A 298 -17.67 -14.34 -1.03
C ASP A 298 -17.25 -15.63 -0.34
N SER A 299 -18.24 -16.37 0.18
CA SER A 299 -18.04 -17.71 0.74
C SER A 299 -18.47 -18.73 -0.30
N VAL A 300 -17.49 -19.41 -0.90
CA VAL A 300 -17.70 -20.28 -2.08
C VAL A 300 -17.13 -21.67 -1.85
N THR A 301 -17.61 -22.62 -2.65
CA THR A 301 -17.02 -23.95 -2.78
C THR A 301 -16.49 -24.13 -4.20
N LEU A 302 -15.18 -24.29 -4.35
CA LEU A 302 -14.57 -24.55 -5.65
C LEU A 302 -14.48 -26.05 -5.91
N THR A 303 -14.87 -26.47 -7.10
CA THR A 303 -14.53 -27.79 -7.63
C THR A 303 -13.42 -27.62 -8.67
N ILE A 304 -12.57 -28.64 -8.82
CA ILE A 304 -11.41 -28.62 -9.73
C ILE A 304 -11.46 -29.82 -10.67
N GLU A 305 -10.74 -29.74 -11.78
CA GLU A 305 -10.73 -30.82 -12.81
C GLU A 305 -9.94 -32.05 -12.37
N ASP A 306 -8.82 -31.86 -11.67
CA ASP A 306 -7.89 -32.93 -11.31
C ASP A 306 -8.09 -33.42 -9.86
N GLU A 307 -7.79 -34.69 -9.60
CA GLU A 307 -7.83 -35.23 -8.23
C GLU A 307 -6.60 -34.83 -7.42
N ILE A 308 -6.58 -33.59 -6.93
CA ILE A 308 -5.53 -33.08 -6.03
C ILE A 308 -5.95 -33.24 -4.57
N ASP A 309 -5.02 -33.64 -3.72
CA ASP A 309 -5.24 -33.65 -2.28
C ASP A 309 -5.06 -32.25 -1.68
N ILE A 310 -6.15 -31.70 -1.14
CA ILE A 310 -6.21 -30.38 -0.53
C ILE A 310 -6.97 -30.51 0.79
N SER A 311 -6.44 -29.87 1.84
CA SER A 311 -6.97 -29.91 3.21
C SER A 311 -7.18 -28.52 3.80
N ARG A 312 -7.81 -28.44 4.98
CA ARG A 312 -7.91 -27.19 5.74
C ARG A 312 -6.52 -26.64 6.05
N GLY A 313 -6.33 -25.35 5.84
CA GLY A 313 -5.04 -24.67 6.05
C GLY A 313 -4.13 -24.66 4.82
N ASP A 314 -4.56 -25.28 3.72
CA ASP A 314 -3.99 -25.09 2.39
C ASP A 314 -4.58 -23.84 1.74
N MET A 315 -3.96 -23.37 0.67
CA MET A 315 -4.42 -22.20 -0.07
C MET A 315 -4.48 -22.49 -1.57
N ILE A 316 -5.58 -22.13 -2.21
CA ILE A 316 -5.72 -22.14 -3.66
C ILE A 316 -5.41 -20.73 -4.18
N VAL A 317 -4.51 -20.65 -5.15
CA VAL A 317 -4.03 -19.39 -5.74
C VAL A 317 -4.01 -19.50 -7.27
N ARG A 318 -3.86 -18.38 -7.98
CA ARG A 318 -3.64 -18.41 -9.43
C ARG A 318 -2.24 -18.96 -9.73
N LYS A 319 -2.10 -19.75 -10.80
CA LYS A 319 -0.83 -20.45 -11.13
C LYS A 319 0.40 -19.53 -11.21
N ASN A 320 0.23 -18.36 -11.80
CA ASN A 320 1.29 -17.36 -12.04
C ASN A 320 1.27 -16.19 -11.03
N ASN A 321 0.44 -16.27 -9.99
CA ASN A 321 0.34 -15.26 -8.94
C ASN A 321 0.27 -16.01 -7.60
N VAL A 322 1.46 -16.29 -7.07
CA VAL A 322 1.66 -17.10 -5.87
C VAL A 322 2.16 -16.19 -4.74
N PRO A 323 1.59 -16.26 -3.53
CA PRO A 323 2.10 -15.53 -2.36
C PRO A 323 3.50 -16.02 -1.95
N MET A 324 4.15 -15.29 -1.06
CA MET A 324 5.39 -15.75 -0.43
C MET A 324 5.12 -17.02 0.39
N VAL A 325 6.01 -18.01 0.25
CA VAL A 325 5.97 -19.26 1.01
C VAL A 325 7.25 -19.37 1.81
N SER A 326 7.18 -19.06 3.10
CA SER A 326 8.35 -19.07 3.98
C SER A 326 7.98 -19.51 5.39
N ASN A 327 8.97 -20.05 6.10
CA ASN A 327 8.92 -20.31 7.54
C ASN A 327 9.62 -19.22 8.35
N GLU A 328 10.28 -18.26 7.70
CA GLU A 328 10.89 -17.09 8.31
C GLU A 328 10.20 -15.84 7.77
N LEU A 329 9.80 -14.95 8.67
CA LEU A 329 9.11 -13.73 8.32
C LEU A 329 9.40 -12.60 9.31
N GLU A 330 9.34 -11.38 8.81
CA GLU A 330 9.40 -10.18 9.62
C GLU A 330 8.03 -9.54 9.72
N ALA A 331 7.69 -9.07 10.91
CA ALA A 331 6.40 -8.45 11.16
C ALA A 331 6.49 -7.33 12.18
N TYR A 332 5.57 -6.37 12.10
CA TYR A 332 5.23 -5.59 13.27
C TYR A 332 4.34 -6.42 14.17
N LEU A 333 4.68 -6.55 15.44
CA LEU A 333 3.91 -7.27 16.44
C LEU A 333 3.41 -6.27 17.49
N CYS A 334 2.10 -6.17 17.65
CA CYS A 334 1.49 -5.53 18.80
C CYS A 334 1.30 -6.57 19.89
N TRP A 335 1.94 -6.37 21.03
CA TRP A 335 1.81 -7.24 22.19
C TRP A 335 0.57 -6.87 23.01
N MET A 336 -0.24 -7.87 23.38
CA MET A 336 -1.57 -7.70 23.98
C MET A 336 -1.73 -8.38 25.34
N ASN A 337 -0.65 -8.94 25.87
CA ASN A 337 -0.63 -9.68 27.11
C ASN A 337 0.10 -8.92 28.22
N GLU A 338 -0.32 -9.12 29.47
CA GLU A 338 0.32 -8.51 30.64
C GLU A 338 1.71 -9.10 30.91
N LYS A 339 1.89 -10.39 30.62
CA LYS A 339 3.22 -10.99 30.67
C LYS A 339 3.99 -10.58 29.43
N ASP A 340 5.18 -10.06 29.67
CA ASP A 340 6.12 -9.64 28.64
C ASP A 340 6.41 -10.75 27.62
N LEU A 341 6.72 -10.33 26.40
CA LEU A 341 7.17 -11.22 25.34
C LEU A 341 8.50 -11.90 25.72
N GLU A 342 8.57 -13.22 25.57
CA GLU A 342 9.77 -14.00 25.80
C GLU A 342 10.33 -14.47 24.45
N LEU A 343 11.57 -14.09 24.14
CA LEU A 343 12.26 -14.56 22.93
C LEU A 343 12.52 -16.06 23.01
N ASN A 344 12.51 -16.72 21.85
CA ASN A 344 12.71 -18.16 21.68
C ASN A 344 11.73 -19.06 22.46
N LYS A 345 10.69 -18.49 23.06
CA LYS A 345 9.56 -19.23 23.60
C LYS A 345 8.65 -19.71 22.47
N GLN A 346 8.11 -20.91 22.66
CA GLN A 346 7.15 -21.48 21.73
C GLN A 346 5.76 -20.85 21.92
N TYR A 347 5.22 -20.30 20.85
CA TYR A 347 3.84 -19.83 20.76
C TYR A 347 3.10 -20.52 19.60
N ILE A 348 1.82 -20.23 19.46
CA ILE A 348 1.01 -20.64 18.31
C ILE A 348 0.76 -19.42 17.44
N LEU A 349 1.04 -19.51 16.14
CA LEU A 349 0.66 -18.51 15.14
C LEU A 349 -0.56 -19.02 14.37
N GLN A 350 -1.61 -18.23 14.35
CA GLN A 350 -2.78 -18.45 13.49
C GLN A 350 -2.75 -17.46 12.33
N HIS A 351 -2.69 -17.99 11.12
CA HIS A 351 -2.69 -17.25 9.86
C HIS A 351 -3.81 -17.79 8.97
N ASN A 352 -4.85 -16.99 8.76
CA ASN A 352 -6.08 -17.42 8.09
C ASN A 352 -6.63 -18.74 8.69
N THR A 353 -6.66 -19.80 7.88
CA THR A 353 -7.16 -21.13 8.24
C THR A 353 -6.08 -22.07 8.77
N ARG A 354 -4.82 -21.62 8.76
CA ARG A 354 -3.63 -22.39 9.12
C ARG A 354 -3.16 -22.00 10.52
N THR A 355 -2.80 -23.00 11.31
CA THR A 355 -2.24 -22.82 12.64
C THR A 355 -0.90 -23.55 12.71
N VAL A 356 0.15 -22.85 13.11
CA VAL A 356 1.53 -23.38 13.19
C VAL A 356 2.16 -22.98 14.52
N GLN A 357 3.19 -23.71 14.93
CA GLN A 357 4.02 -23.26 16.06
C GLN A 357 4.95 -22.15 15.55
N VAL A 358 5.22 -21.16 16.40
CA VAL A 358 6.10 -20.04 16.09
C VAL A 358 7.03 -19.75 17.27
N PHE A 359 8.22 -19.28 16.94
CA PHE A 359 9.20 -18.73 17.88
C PHE A 359 9.47 -17.29 17.48
N VAL A 360 9.55 -16.39 18.46
CA VAL A 360 10.09 -15.06 18.23
C VAL A 360 11.61 -15.17 18.36
N GLU A 361 12.32 -15.17 17.24
CA GLU A 361 13.78 -15.33 17.25
C GLU A 361 14.47 -14.07 17.76
N ASP A 362 13.98 -12.90 17.33
CA ASP A 362 14.62 -11.62 17.57
C ASP A 362 13.60 -10.48 17.62
N LEU A 363 13.84 -9.51 18.49
CA LEU A 363 13.14 -8.22 18.53
C LEU A 363 14.09 -7.16 17.99
N ILE A 364 13.93 -6.82 16.70
CA ILE A 364 14.85 -5.92 16.00
C ILE A 364 14.85 -4.52 16.65
N TYR A 365 13.66 -4.01 16.97
CA TYR A 365 13.48 -2.80 17.77
C TYR A 365 12.04 -2.69 18.28
N ARG A 366 11.87 -1.98 19.38
CA ARG A 366 10.59 -1.48 19.86
C ARG A 366 10.31 -0.10 19.26
N ILE A 367 9.04 0.19 18.97
CA ILE A 367 8.61 1.52 18.54
C ILE A 367 8.06 2.25 19.75
N ASN A 368 8.66 3.38 20.08
CA ASN A 368 8.05 4.32 21.01
C ASN A 368 6.91 5.04 20.29
N VAL A 369 5.68 4.77 20.69
CA VAL A 369 4.48 5.27 20.01
C VAL A 369 4.30 6.79 20.19
N ASP A 370 4.91 7.37 21.21
CA ASP A 370 4.80 8.79 21.54
C ASP A 370 5.78 9.65 20.73
N SER A 371 7.03 9.18 20.56
CA SER A 371 8.07 9.87 19.80
C SER A 371 8.23 9.38 18.35
N LEU A 372 7.67 8.20 18.04
CA LEU A 372 7.95 7.41 16.84
C LEU A 372 9.42 6.98 16.68
N SER A 373 10.23 7.09 17.75
CA SER A 373 11.61 6.61 17.72
C SER A 373 11.67 5.09 17.84
N ARG A 374 12.70 4.52 17.23
CA ARG A 374 13.06 3.12 17.41
C ARG A 374 13.95 3.02 18.64
N GLU A 375 13.66 2.05 19.49
CA GLU A 375 14.37 1.79 20.73
C GLU A 375 14.85 0.33 20.73
N ASP A 376 16.08 0.11 21.18
CA ASP A 376 16.59 -1.24 21.40
C ASP A 376 15.89 -1.83 22.64
N SER A 377 15.34 -3.03 22.50
CA SER A 377 14.70 -3.77 23.57
C SER A 377 14.73 -5.25 23.24
N ASP A 378 14.85 -6.09 24.28
CA ASP A 378 14.79 -7.55 24.15
C ASP A 378 13.40 -8.11 24.46
N SER A 379 12.44 -7.25 24.80
CA SER A 379 11.05 -7.65 25.10
C SER A 379 10.02 -6.58 24.73
N LEU A 380 8.76 -7.00 24.66
CA LEU A 380 7.58 -6.16 24.50
C LEU A 380 6.64 -6.39 25.67
N SER A 381 6.29 -5.31 26.35
CA SER A 381 5.24 -5.29 27.39
C SER A 381 3.86 -5.02 26.78
N LEU A 382 2.81 -5.09 27.60
CA LEU A 382 1.43 -4.84 27.18
C LEU A 382 1.32 -3.53 26.38
N ASN A 383 0.67 -3.59 25.22
CA ASN A 383 0.44 -2.47 24.29
C ASN A 383 1.67 -1.94 23.56
N GLU A 384 2.84 -2.55 23.74
CA GLU A 384 4.03 -2.18 22.98
C GLU A 384 4.01 -2.80 21.59
N ILE A 385 4.60 -2.08 20.65
CA ILE A 385 4.70 -2.49 19.25
C ILE A 385 6.18 -2.60 18.92
N GLY A 386 6.58 -3.72 18.34
CA GLY A 386 7.96 -3.95 17.93
C GLY A 386 8.05 -4.61 16.57
N ARG A 387 9.21 -4.47 15.92
CA ARG A 387 9.54 -5.23 14.71
C ARG A 387 10.22 -6.52 15.14
N VAL A 388 9.62 -7.66 14.81
CA VAL A 388 10.09 -8.98 15.23
C VAL A 388 10.46 -9.85 14.04
N LYS A 389 11.42 -10.75 14.25
CA LYS A 389 11.67 -11.90 13.38
C LYS A 389 10.99 -13.13 13.97
N LEU A 390 10.19 -13.78 13.14
CA LEU A 390 9.42 -14.95 13.53
C LEU A 390 9.86 -16.15 12.71
N LYS A 391 9.99 -17.29 13.38
CA LYS A 391 10.24 -18.58 12.76
C LYS A 391 9.13 -19.56 13.07
N THR A 392 8.47 -20.05 12.03
CA THR A 392 7.39 -21.01 12.13
C THR A 392 7.88 -22.44 11.91
N SER A 393 7.20 -23.42 12.53
CA SER A 393 7.55 -24.84 12.38
C SER A 393 7.19 -25.42 10.99
N LYS A 394 6.26 -24.77 10.29
CA LYS A 394 5.87 -25.08 8.92
C LYS A 394 5.75 -23.78 8.13
N PRO A 395 6.00 -23.80 6.80
CA PRO A 395 5.79 -22.64 5.97
C PRO A 395 4.35 -22.12 6.06
N ILE A 396 4.22 -20.80 6.02
CA ILE A 396 2.95 -20.10 5.84
C ILE A 396 2.94 -19.42 4.47
N PHE A 397 1.74 -19.10 3.97
CA PHE A 397 1.54 -18.50 2.65
C PHE A 397 1.02 -17.09 2.84
N TYR A 398 1.87 -16.10 2.66
CA TYR A 398 1.54 -14.73 3.02
C TYR A 398 1.87 -13.75 1.90
N ASP A 399 1.16 -12.64 1.92
CA ASP A 399 1.53 -11.45 1.17
C ASP A 399 1.93 -10.37 2.20
N PRO A 400 2.71 -9.36 1.80
CA PRO A 400 2.92 -8.20 2.66
C PRO A 400 1.58 -7.58 3.08
N TYR A 401 1.44 -7.17 4.33
CA TYR A 401 0.22 -6.52 4.84
C TYR A 401 -0.18 -5.27 4.04
N GLN A 402 0.81 -4.61 3.41
CA GLN A 402 0.60 -3.46 2.54
C GLN A 402 -0.07 -3.82 1.20
N VAL A 403 0.12 -5.05 0.71
CA VAL A 403 -0.43 -5.55 -0.55
C VAL A 403 -1.77 -6.26 -0.30
N ASN A 404 -1.85 -7.02 0.79
CA ASN A 404 -3.05 -7.76 1.15
C ASN A 404 -3.14 -7.92 2.67
N GLN A 405 -4.11 -7.22 3.26
CA GLN A 405 -4.29 -7.23 4.72
C GLN A 405 -4.74 -8.60 5.25
N LYS A 406 -5.51 -9.37 4.47
CA LYS A 406 -6.06 -10.67 4.90
C LYS A 406 -4.98 -11.74 4.97
N THR A 407 -4.08 -11.79 3.99
CA THR A 407 -2.95 -12.74 3.98
C THR A 407 -1.67 -12.16 4.58
N GLY A 408 -1.63 -10.88 4.91
CA GLY A 408 -0.53 -10.23 5.62
C GLY A 408 -0.73 -10.05 7.12
N SER A 409 -1.83 -10.53 7.70
CA SER A 409 -2.08 -10.47 9.14
C SER A 409 -2.08 -11.85 9.80
N PHE A 410 -1.70 -11.88 11.08
CA PHE A 410 -1.79 -13.08 11.92
C PHE A 410 -2.02 -12.69 13.37
N ILE A 411 -2.34 -13.69 14.19
CA ILE A 411 -2.36 -13.56 15.64
C ILE A 411 -1.42 -14.57 16.29
N ILE A 412 -0.89 -14.20 17.46
CA ILE A 412 -0.13 -15.08 18.33
C ILE A 412 -1.03 -15.50 19.50
N ILE A 413 -1.04 -16.80 19.76
CA ILE A 413 -1.84 -17.44 20.80
C ILE A 413 -0.87 -18.14 21.76
N ASP A 414 -1.12 -17.97 23.06
CA ASP A 414 -0.39 -18.70 24.09
C ASP A 414 -0.92 -20.15 24.16
N PRO A 415 -0.08 -21.19 23.95
CA PRO A 415 -0.52 -22.57 23.96
C PRO A 415 -1.04 -23.05 25.33
N ALA A 416 -0.65 -22.40 26.44
CA ALA A 416 -1.09 -22.78 27.77
C ALA A 416 -2.50 -22.26 28.09
N SER A 417 -2.77 -20.99 27.82
CA SER A 417 -4.05 -20.33 28.12
C SER A 417 -5.05 -20.31 26.96
N ASN A 418 -4.60 -20.56 25.73
CA ASN A 418 -5.36 -20.34 24.48
C ASN A 418 -5.84 -18.90 24.27
N VAL A 419 -5.26 -17.93 24.98
CA VAL A 419 -5.57 -16.51 24.82
C VAL A 419 -4.76 -15.93 23.66
N THR A 420 -5.36 -15.02 22.89
CA THR A 420 -4.63 -14.20 21.92
C THR A 420 -3.78 -13.18 22.65
N ILE A 421 -2.46 -13.29 22.49
CA ILE A 421 -1.44 -12.52 23.20
C ILE A 421 -0.74 -11.49 22.31
N GLY A 422 -0.95 -11.54 20.99
CA GLY A 422 -0.47 -10.51 20.08
C GLY A 422 -1.14 -10.57 18.71
N ALA A 423 -1.09 -9.46 18.00
CA ALA A 423 -1.51 -9.36 16.60
C ALA A 423 -0.36 -8.82 15.76
N GLY A 424 -0.16 -9.41 14.58
CA GLY A 424 0.99 -9.13 13.73
C GLY A 424 0.62 -8.74 12.31
N MET A 425 1.40 -7.81 11.77
CA MET A 425 1.32 -7.33 10.40
C MET A 425 2.63 -7.70 9.69
N ILE A 426 2.54 -8.68 8.80
CA ILE A 426 3.65 -9.23 8.04
C ILE A 426 4.17 -8.16 7.10
N ARG A 427 5.46 -7.86 7.21
CA ARG A 427 6.12 -6.98 6.26
C ARG A 427 6.41 -7.76 4.99
N ALA A 428 6.68 -7.05 3.90
CA ALA A 428 7.35 -7.69 2.78
C ALA A 428 8.63 -8.30 3.33
N GLY A 429 8.67 -9.64 3.39
CA GLY A 429 9.86 -10.35 3.77
C GLY A 429 10.94 -9.89 2.81
N SER A 430 12.06 -9.41 3.34
CA SER A 430 13.29 -9.28 2.60
C SER A 430 13.80 -10.67 2.21
N THR A 431 13.05 -11.34 1.34
CA THR A 431 13.65 -12.20 0.34
C THR A 431 14.13 -11.23 -0.73
N GLU A 432 15.40 -10.86 -0.62
CA GLU A 432 16.17 -10.16 -1.66
C GLU A 432 15.38 -9.13 -2.48
N SER A 433 14.84 -8.10 -1.85
CA SER A 433 14.36 -6.90 -2.54
C SER A 433 14.10 -5.80 -1.53
N GLY A 434 15.09 -4.91 -1.39
CA GLY A 434 14.98 -3.73 -0.56
C GLY A 434 14.08 -2.69 -1.20
N THR A 435 12.90 -2.50 -0.64
CA THR A 435 12.19 -1.21 -0.67
C THR A 435 12.09 -0.73 0.78
N SER A 436 12.99 0.18 1.14
CA SER A 436 13.00 0.86 2.43
C SER A 436 11.92 1.94 2.47
N ASP A 437 11.06 1.90 3.48
CA ASP A 437 10.40 3.10 3.99
C ASP A 437 11.50 4.13 4.37
N GLU A 438 11.30 5.37 3.94
CA GLU A 438 12.24 6.49 4.04
C GLU A 438 12.48 6.95 5.49
N ALA A 439 13.45 6.35 6.16
CA ALA A 439 14.09 6.92 7.36
C ALA A 439 15.53 6.39 7.59
N ASP A 440 15.97 5.37 6.85
CA ASP A 440 17.26 4.69 7.05
C ASP A 440 18.42 5.27 6.21
N ALA A 441 18.36 6.56 5.82
CA ALA A 441 19.29 7.11 4.84
C ALA A 441 20.72 7.37 5.35
N GLU A 442 20.98 7.44 6.66
CA GLU A 442 22.30 7.85 7.17
C GLU A 442 23.24 6.71 7.60
N ALA A 443 22.76 5.47 7.76
CA ALA A 443 23.57 4.39 8.37
C ALA A 443 24.15 3.34 7.38
N LEU A 444 23.77 3.36 6.10
CA LEU A 444 24.16 2.33 5.12
C LEU A 444 24.88 2.88 3.88
N ILE A 445 25.59 4.01 4.03
CA ILE A 445 26.39 4.60 2.97
C ILE A 445 27.79 3.97 2.98
N ASP A 446 28.14 3.28 1.91
CA ASP A 446 29.53 2.96 1.62
C ASP A 446 30.31 4.27 1.45
N LYS A 447 31.23 4.56 2.38
CA LYS A 447 32.05 5.79 2.40
C LYS A 447 32.90 5.97 1.13
N SER A 448 33.03 4.94 0.28
CA SER A 448 33.74 5.01 -1.00
C SER A 448 32.85 5.29 -2.22
N SER A 449 31.53 5.09 -2.14
CA SER A 449 30.63 5.18 -3.31
C SER A 449 29.30 5.89 -3.06
N GLY A 450 28.98 6.34 -1.84
CA GLY A 450 27.77 7.12 -1.55
C GLY A 450 26.44 6.33 -1.63
N ARG A 451 26.48 5.03 -1.97
CA ARG A 451 25.30 4.24 -2.31
C ARG A 451 24.83 3.34 -1.17
N LYS A 452 23.50 3.20 -1.05
CA LYS A 452 22.84 2.28 -0.12
C LYS A 452 23.16 0.83 -0.51
N LYS A 453 23.82 0.09 0.38
CA LYS A 453 24.01 -1.35 0.25
C LYS A 453 22.96 -2.10 1.08
N SER A 454 22.52 -3.26 0.61
CA SER A 454 21.75 -4.17 1.44
C SER A 454 22.58 -4.60 2.66
N PRO A 455 21.98 -4.64 3.87
CA PRO A 455 22.69 -5.08 5.07
C PRO A 455 23.19 -6.53 4.90
N ASN A 456 24.37 -6.83 5.46
CA ASN A 456 25.02 -8.15 5.45
C ASN A 456 25.45 -8.70 4.07
N VAL A 457 25.58 -7.86 3.05
CA VAL A 457 26.14 -8.27 1.75
C VAL A 457 27.61 -7.91 1.66
N VAL A 458 28.46 -8.92 1.44
CA VAL A 458 29.88 -8.75 1.09
C VAL A 458 30.01 -8.91 -0.42
N TRP A 459 30.66 -7.95 -1.08
CA TRP A 459 30.94 -8.08 -2.51
C TRP A 459 32.03 -9.14 -2.72
N GLU A 460 31.65 -10.29 -3.26
CA GLU A 460 32.61 -11.30 -3.68
C GLU A 460 33.09 -11.01 -5.11
N PRO A 461 34.41 -11.11 -5.37
CA PRO A 461 34.92 -10.94 -6.73
C PRO A 461 34.41 -12.06 -7.63
N TRP A 462 34.21 -11.74 -8.91
CA TRP A 462 33.80 -12.74 -9.90
C TRP A 462 34.85 -13.86 -10.02
N ASN A 463 34.39 -15.11 -10.01
CA ASN A 463 35.24 -16.29 -10.16
C ASN A 463 36.14 -16.24 -11.41
N ILE A 464 35.64 -15.64 -12.49
CA ILE A 464 36.42 -15.30 -13.69
C ILE A 464 36.46 -13.77 -13.78
N PRO A 465 37.63 -13.12 -13.75
CA PRO A 465 37.76 -11.67 -13.95
C PRO A 465 37.40 -11.23 -15.37
N ARG A 466 36.97 -9.97 -15.52
CA ARG A 466 36.63 -9.35 -16.82
C ARG A 466 37.78 -9.47 -17.83
N GLU A 467 39.01 -9.25 -17.39
CA GLU A 467 40.20 -9.22 -18.25
C GLU A 467 40.44 -10.58 -18.96
N LEU A 468 40.09 -11.70 -18.30
CA LEU A 468 40.17 -13.02 -18.92
C LEU A 468 39.09 -13.23 -19.97
N ARG A 469 37.88 -12.68 -19.75
CA ARG A 469 36.79 -12.71 -20.72
C ARG A 469 37.11 -11.86 -21.93
N GLU A 470 37.61 -10.64 -21.74
CA GLU A 470 38.07 -9.75 -22.82
C GLU A 470 39.14 -10.43 -23.69
N LYS A 471 40.14 -11.06 -23.04
CA LYS A 471 41.18 -11.81 -23.76
C LYS A 471 40.60 -12.96 -24.59
N ARG A 472 39.56 -13.64 -24.08
CA ARG A 472 38.86 -14.72 -24.81
C ARG A 472 38.01 -14.18 -25.95
N ASN A 473 37.34 -13.05 -25.74
CA ASN A 473 36.43 -12.45 -26.72
C ASN A 473 37.17 -11.71 -27.84
N GLY A 474 38.45 -11.37 -27.65
CA GLY A 474 39.23 -10.64 -28.65
C GLY A 474 38.90 -9.15 -28.72
N HIS A 475 38.14 -8.63 -27.75
CA HIS A 475 37.81 -7.21 -27.62
C HIS A 475 37.70 -6.81 -26.15
N LYS A 476 37.77 -5.50 -25.88
CA LYS A 476 37.50 -4.92 -24.56
C LYS A 476 36.00 -4.81 -24.30
N SER A 477 35.59 -4.90 -23.04
CA SER A 477 34.25 -4.49 -22.64
C SER A 477 34.14 -2.97 -22.81
N LYS A 478 32.99 -2.47 -23.24
CA LYS A 478 32.71 -1.03 -23.33
C LYS A 478 31.25 -0.76 -23.03
N ILE A 479 30.94 0.42 -22.50
CA ILE A 479 29.56 0.91 -22.37
C ILE A 479 29.36 2.08 -23.32
N ILE A 480 28.36 1.97 -24.20
CA ILE A 480 27.93 3.07 -25.05
C ILE A 480 26.51 3.46 -24.65
N TRP A 481 26.38 4.67 -24.13
CA TRP A 481 25.13 5.18 -23.59
C TRP A 481 24.53 6.23 -24.53
N PHE A 482 23.55 5.82 -25.33
CA PHE A 482 22.84 6.68 -26.26
C PHE A 482 21.79 7.51 -25.52
N THR A 483 21.90 8.83 -25.60
CA THR A 483 20.98 9.80 -24.96
C THR A 483 20.28 10.68 -25.99
N GLY A 484 19.16 11.30 -25.62
CA GLY A 484 18.42 12.23 -26.49
C GLY A 484 16.91 12.05 -26.42
N ILE A 485 16.16 12.98 -27.00
CA ILE A 485 14.68 12.99 -26.98
C ILE A 485 14.07 11.76 -27.67
N SER A 486 12.79 11.47 -27.39
CA SER A 486 12.05 10.43 -28.12
C SER A 486 12.08 10.71 -29.63
N GLY A 487 12.09 9.69 -30.49
CA GLY A 487 12.15 9.91 -31.95
C GLY A 487 13.50 10.42 -32.52
N ALA A 488 14.52 10.72 -31.69
CA ALA A 488 15.82 11.22 -32.16
C ALA A 488 16.65 10.22 -33.01
N GLY A 489 16.31 8.92 -32.98
CA GLY A 489 17.00 7.87 -33.76
C GLY A 489 17.91 6.93 -32.97
N LYS A 490 17.95 7.04 -31.63
CA LYS A 490 18.81 6.22 -30.72
C LYS A 490 18.76 4.72 -31.02
N SER A 491 17.57 4.10 -30.94
CA SER A 491 17.41 2.66 -31.13
C SER A 491 17.72 2.21 -32.57
N THR A 492 17.50 3.08 -33.56
CA THR A 492 17.84 2.79 -34.96
C THR A 492 19.35 2.69 -35.14
N ILE A 493 20.08 3.72 -34.68
CA ILE A 493 21.55 3.76 -34.79
C ILE A 493 22.18 2.64 -33.97
N ALA A 494 21.73 2.43 -32.73
CA ALA A 494 22.29 1.41 -31.85
C ALA A 494 22.13 -0.01 -32.40
N LYS A 495 21.00 -0.33 -33.05
CA LYS A 495 20.79 -1.63 -33.70
C LYS A 495 21.74 -1.85 -34.89
N GLU A 496 22.02 -0.80 -35.67
CA GLU A 496 22.99 -0.90 -36.77
C GLU A 496 24.43 -1.00 -36.27
N VAL A 497 24.78 -0.30 -35.18
CA VAL A 497 26.06 -0.47 -34.49
C VAL A 497 26.20 -1.91 -33.98
N GLU A 498 25.18 -2.43 -33.30
CA GLU A 498 25.14 -3.82 -32.82
C GLU A 498 25.36 -4.81 -33.96
N ARG A 499 24.66 -4.62 -35.09
CA ARG A 499 24.79 -5.48 -36.27
C ARG A 499 26.23 -5.50 -36.81
N LYS A 500 26.87 -4.34 -36.98
CA LYS A 500 28.27 -4.29 -37.46
C LYS A 500 29.25 -4.95 -36.48
N LEU A 501 29.09 -4.72 -35.17
CA LEU A 501 29.93 -5.35 -34.14
C LEU A 501 29.74 -6.87 -34.11
N TRP A 502 28.51 -7.34 -34.29
CA TRP A 502 28.19 -8.76 -34.38
C TRP A 502 28.83 -9.41 -35.61
N GLU A 503 28.80 -8.75 -36.77
CA GLU A 503 29.48 -9.19 -37.99
C GLU A 503 31.00 -9.29 -37.82
N GLU A 504 31.59 -8.45 -36.95
CA GLU A 504 33.00 -8.53 -36.53
C GLU A 504 33.30 -9.60 -35.47
N GLY A 505 32.28 -10.36 -35.03
CA GLY A 505 32.41 -11.44 -34.04
C GLY A 505 32.50 -10.96 -32.58
N LYS A 506 32.17 -9.69 -32.29
CA LYS A 506 32.19 -9.14 -30.93
C LYS A 506 30.95 -9.55 -30.14
N GLN A 507 31.10 -9.68 -28.83
CA GLN A 507 29.99 -9.97 -27.90
C GLN A 507 29.28 -8.67 -27.53
N THR A 508 28.02 -8.55 -27.93
CA THR A 508 27.20 -7.34 -27.71
C THR A 508 25.96 -7.63 -26.89
N VAL A 509 25.48 -6.61 -26.18
CA VAL A 509 24.18 -6.59 -25.51
C VAL A 509 23.51 -5.24 -25.74
N LEU A 510 22.33 -5.24 -26.36
CA LEU A 510 21.49 -4.04 -26.49
C LEU A 510 20.44 -3.98 -25.38
N LEU A 511 20.52 -2.94 -24.54
CA LEU A 511 19.55 -2.59 -23.51
C LEU A 511 18.69 -1.42 -23.97
N ASP A 512 17.47 -1.72 -24.44
CA ASP A 512 16.53 -0.71 -24.94
C ASP A 512 15.45 -0.35 -23.92
N GLY A 513 15.12 0.95 -23.85
CA GLY A 513 14.14 1.51 -22.93
C GLY A 513 12.78 0.82 -22.94
N ASP A 514 12.28 0.37 -24.09
CA ASP A 514 11.00 -0.33 -24.15
C ASP A 514 11.15 -1.78 -23.66
N GLN A 515 12.24 -2.45 -24.03
CA GLN A 515 12.48 -3.85 -23.69
C GLN A 515 12.63 -4.05 -22.19
N VAL A 516 13.40 -3.18 -21.52
CA VAL A 516 13.58 -3.28 -20.07
C VAL A 516 12.28 -2.98 -19.32
N ARG A 517 11.38 -2.18 -19.89
CA ARG A 517 10.07 -1.85 -19.31
C ARG A 517 9.01 -2.94 -19.49
N HIS A 518 9.26 -3.98 -20.28
CA HIS A 518 8.39 -5.16 -20.29
C HIS A 518 8.60 -6.10 -19.09
N GLY A 519 9.74 -5.99 -18.39
CA GLY A 519 10.12 -6.89 -17.30
C GLY A 519 10.79 -6.15 -16.16
N LEU A 520 12.11 -5.96 -16.24
CA LEU A 520 12.97 -5.37 -15.20
C LEU A 520 12.41 -4.07 -14.59
N ASN A 521 11.81 -3.23 -15.44
CA ASN A 521 11.28 -1.91 -15.10
C ASN A 521 9.77 -1.82 -15.40
N GLY A 522 9.05 -2.93 -15.44
CA GLY A 522 7.62 -2.97 -15.76
C GLY A 522 6.71 -2.41 -14.66
N ASP A 523 7.24 -2.26 -13.45
CA ASP A 523 6.62 -1.59 -12.31
C ASP A 523 6.74 -0.06 -12.36
N LEU A 524 7.59 0.49 -13.24
CA LEU A 524 7.89 1.92 -13.28
C LEU A 524 7.01 2.70 -14.27
N GLY A 525 6.41 3.79 -13.79
CA GLY A 525 5.74 4.78 -14.61
C GLY A 525 6.71 5.69 -15.38
N PHE A 526 6.25 6.91 -15.69
CA PHE A 526 7.02 7.93 -16.41
C PHE A 526 7.22 9.22 -15.59
N SER A 527 6.98 9.19 -14.28
CA SER A 527 7.27 10.32 -13.38
C SER A 527 8.78 10.60 -13.30
N ALA A 528 9.17 11.74 -12.74
CA ALA A 528 10.58 12.08 -12.58
C ALA A 528 11.34 11.04 -11.73
N SER A 529 10.75 10.57 -10.61
CA SER A 529 11.33 9.52 -9.77
C SER A 529 11.41 8.17 -10.48
N ASP A 530 10.39 7.80 -11.28
CA ASP A 530 10.41 6.55 -12.06
C ASP A 530 11.51 6.57 -13.13
N ARG A 531 11.81 7.75 -13.69
CA ARG A 531 12.90 7.92 -14.67
C ARG A 531 14.26 7.74 -14.01
N THR A 532 14.47 8.35 -12.85
CA THR A 532 15.70 8.18 -12.07
C THR A 532 15.91 6.71 -11.68
N GLU A 533 14.87 6.06 -11.15
CA GLU A 533 14.95 4.64 -10.78
C GLU A 533 15.16 3.74 -12.00
N ASN A 534 14.54 4.06 -13.14
CA ASN A 534 14.78 3.35 -14.39
C ASN A 534 16.26 3.41 -14.76
N ILE A 535 16.87 4.61 -14.81
CA ILE A 535 18.30 4.76 -15.15
C ILE A 535 19.21 4.03 -14.15
N ARG A 536 18.92 4.14 -12.85
CA ARG A 536 19.67 3.42 -11.80
C ARG A 536 19.67 1.92 -12.02
N ARG A 537 18.49 1.30 -12.25
CA ARG A 537 18.36 -0.14 -12.50
C ARG A 537 19.10 -0.58 -13.75
N VAL A 538 18.98 0.15 -14.86
CA VAL A 538 19.68 -0.25 -16.10
C VAL A 538 21.18 -0.01 -16.05
N GLY A 539 21.64 0.98 -15.29
CA GLY A 539 23.07 1.17 -15.01
C GLY A 539 23.68 -0.07 -14.35
N GLU A 540 23.04 -0.62 -13.31
CA GLU A 540 23.51 -1.83 -12.63
C GLU A 540 23.49 -3.05 -13.56
N VAL A 541 22.46 -3.20 -14.40
CA VAL A 541 22.42 -4.29 -15.40
C VAL A 541 23.52 -4.13 -16.45
N ALA A 542 23.77 -2.92 -16.94
CA ALA A 542 24.87 -2.64 -17.85
C ALA A 542 26.23 -3.00 -17.22
N ARG A 543 26.41 -2.71 -15.93
CA ARG A 543 27.60 -3.11 -15.16
C ARG A 543 27.80 -4.62 -15.13
N LEU A 544 26.75 -5.41 -14.91
CA LEU A 544 26.85 -6.87 -14.91
C LEU A 544 27.36 -7.39 -16.27
N PHE A 545 26.83 -6.90 -17.38
CA PHE A 545 27.28 -7.32 -18.71
C PHE A 545 28.70 -6.86 -19.04
N TYR A 546 29.07 -5.66 -18.60
CA TYR A 546 30.40 -5.11 -18.76
C TYR A 546 31.46 -5.93 -18.00
N GLU A 547 31.21 -6.28 -16.74
CA GLU A 547 32.07 -7.18 -15.95
C GLU A 547 32.18 -8.59 -16.58
N HIS A 548 31.19 -8.96 -17.41
CA HIS A 548 31.16 -10.22 -18.14
C HIS A 548 31.76 -10.15 -19.56
N GLY A 549 32.51 -9.11 -19.91
CA GLY A 549 33.28 -9.08 -21.15
C GLY A 549 32.54 -8.55 -22.38
N ASN A 550 31.34 -7.95 -22.21
CA ASN A 550 30.49 -7.54 -23.33
C ASN A 550 30.65 -6.06 -23.68
N ILE A 551 30.33 -5.73 -24.93
CA ILE A 551 30.05 -4.37 -25.37
C ILE A 551 28.56 -4.11 -25.15
N VAL A 552 28.24 -3.19 -24.25
CA VAL A 552 26.86 -2.89 -23.87
C VAL A 552 26.41 -1.60 -24.56
N LEU A 553 25.31 -1.69 -25.29
CA LEU A 553 24.67 -0.59 -26.00
C LEU A 553 23.38 -0.23 -25.26
N CYS A 554 23.29 0.99 -24.72
CA CYS A 554 22.20 1.43 -23.86
C CYS A 554 21.39 2.53 -24.55
N THR A 555 20.12 2.30 -24.89
CA THR A 555 19.28 3.27 -25.61
C THR A 555 18.18 3.84 -24.72
N PHE A 556 18.51 4.93 -24.00
CA PHE A 556 17.59 5.57 -23.04
C PHE A 556 17.39 7.04 -23.36
N VAL A 557 16.25 7.60 -22.96
CA VAL A 557 16.07 9.06 -23.02
C VAL A 557 17.04 9.73 -22.04
N SER A 558 17.14 9.22 -20.81
CA SER A 558 18.03 9.72 -19.74
C SER A 558 18.02 11.25 -19.65
N PRO A 559 16.88 11.87 -19.32
CA PRO A 559 16.71 13.32 -19.47
C PRO A 559 17.54 14.16 -18.50
N TYR A 560 17.93 13.61 -17.35
CA TYR A 560 18.63 14.36 -16.31
C TYR A 560 20.14 14.07 -16.34
N VAL A 561 20.97 15.12 -16.27
CA VAL A 561 22.45 14.98 -16.24
C VAL A 561 22.89 14.17 -15.03
N LYS A 562 22.27 14.44 -13.87
CA LYS A 562 22.58 13.76 -12.60
C LYS A 562 22.50 12.25 -12.72
N ASP A 563 21.42 11.72 -13.29
CA ASP A 563 21.21 10.27 -13.42
C ASP A 563 22.26 9.63 -14.32
N ARG A 564 22.76 10.36 -15.34
CA ARG A 564 23.80 9.88 -16.24
C ARG A 564 25.17 9.85 -15.56
N GLU A 565 25.49 10.85 -14.75
CA GLU A 565 26.72 10.86 -13.96
C GLU A 565 26.72 9.74 -12.91
N GLU A 566 25.59 9.50 -12.22
CA GLU A 566 25.47 8.36 -11.29
C GLU A 566 25.65 7.00 -12.00
N ALA A 567 25.11 6.86 -13.22
CA ALA A 567 25.32 5.66 -14.03
C ALA A 567 26.79 5.53 -14.47
N LYS A 568 27.45 6.63 -14.84
CA LYS A 568 28.86 6.67 -15.26
C LYS A 568 29.82 6.24 -14.15
N GLU A 569 29.57 6.65 -12.91
CA GLU A 569 30.32 6.26 -11.71
C GLU A 569 30.34 4.74 -11.43
N LEU A 570 29.48 3.94 -12.07
CA LEU A 570 29.52 2.47 -11.97
C LEU A 570 30.73 1.85 -12.68
N PHE A 571 31.39 2.61 -13.54
CA PHE A 571 32.41 2.11 -14.46
C PHE A 571 33.75 2.81 -14.22
N PRO A 572 34.88 2.16 -14.56
CA PRO A 572 36.18 2.82 -14.55
C PRO A 572 36.21 4.04 -15.48
N ASP A 573 37.05 5.02 -15.14
CA ASP A 573 37.22 6.25 -15.93
C ASP A 573 37.53 5.92 -17.39
N GLY A 574 36.75 6.51 -18.30
CA GLY A 574 36.92 6.34 -19.75
C GLY A 574 36.18 5.15 -20.37
N GLU A 575 35.54 4.29 -19.58
CA GLU A 575 34.84 3.08 -20.11
C GLU A 575 33.35 3.31 -20.40
N PHE A 576 32.79 4.37 -19.81
CA PHE A 576 31.44 4.86 -20.09
C PHE A 576 31.47 5.98 -21.13
N GLN A 577 30.95 5.69 -22.32
CA GLN A 577 30.94 6.60 -23.46
C GLN A 577 29.51 7.10 -23.70
N GLU A 578 29.22 8.34 -23.26
CA GLU A 578 27.94 9.00 -23.54
C GLU A 578 27.90 9.49 -24.99
N VAL A 579 26.92 9.01 -25.77
CA VAL A 579 26.68 9.42 -27.16
C VAL A 579 25.34 10.17 -27.22
N HIS A 580 25.40 11.49 -27.35
CA HIS A 580 24.21 12.33 -27.46
C HIS A 580 23.68 12.32 -28.89
N ILE A 581 22.49 11.75 -29.08
CA ILE A 581 21.76 11.75 -30.35
C ILE A 581 20.88 13.00 -30.39
N LYS A 582 21.42 14.06 -30.99
CA LYS A 582 20.76 15.34 -31.19
C LYS A 582 19.84 15.27 -32.42
N CYS A 583 18.65 15.83 -32.27
CA CYS A 583 17.62 15.94 -33.30
C CYS A 583 16.77 17.17 -32.98
N ASP A 584 16.37 17.94 -33.99
CA ASP A 584 15.39 19.01 -33.82
C ASP A 584 14.05 18.43 -33.30
N PRO A 585 13.44 19.01 -32.24
CA PRO A 585 12.19 18.49 -31.69
C PRO A 585 11.07 18.39 -32.73
N LYS A 586 11.02 19.27 -33.75
CA LYS A 586 10.03 19.16 -34.81
C LYS A 586 10.30 17.95 -35.71
N THR A 587 11.55 17.72 -36.11
CA THR A 587 11.91 16.50 -36.85
C THR A 587 11.53 15.24 -36.06
N ALA A 588 11.76 15.23 -34.73
CA ALA A 588 11.38 14.11 -33.88
C ALA A 588 9.85 13.89 -33.82
N GLN A 589 9.08 14.98 -33.76
CA GLN A 589 7.61 14.97 -33.82
C GLN A 589 7.08 14.52 -35.18
N GLU A 590 7.71 14.92 -36.28
CA GLU A 590 7.34 14.48 -37.64
C GLU A 590 7.62 12.99 -37.86
N ARG A 591 8.71 12.47 -37.30
CA ARG A 591 9.07 11.04 -37.40
C ARG A 591 8.14 10.16 -36.57
N ASP A 592 7.73 10.61 -35.38
CA ASP A 592 6.92 9.95 -34.34
C ASP A 592 6.61 8.46 -34.55
N PRO A 593 7.62 7.57 -34.53
CA PRO A 593 7.45 6.17 -34.95
C PRO A 593 6.55 5.37 -34.00
N LYS A 594 6.31 5.90 -32.80
CA LYS A 594 5.52 5.26 -31.74
C LYS A 594 4.17 5.98 -31.49
N GLY A 595 3.88 7.07 -32.21
CA GLY A 595 2.67 7.87 -31.98
C GLY A 595 2.64 8.58 -30.62
N LEU A 596 3.78 8.81 -29.98
CA LEU A 596 3.88 9.38 -28.64
C LEU A 596 3.65 10.89 -28.65
N TYR A 597 4.18 11.59 -29.66
CA TYR A 597 3.99 13.03 -29.81
C TYR A 597 2.55 13.34 -30.14
N LYS A 598 1.93 12.57 -31.05
CA LYS A 598 0.50 12.69 -31.36
C LYS A 598 -0.39 12.52 -30.12
N LYS A 599 -0.10 11.50 -29.30
CA LYS A 599 -0.84 11.28 -28.04
C LYS A 599 -0.63 12.40 -27.01
N ALA A 600 0.55 13.02 -26.98
CA ALA A 600 0.80 14.17 -26.13
C ALA A 600 0.04 15.42 -26.61
N GLU A 601 -0.07 15.62 -27.93
CA GLU A 601 -0.92 16.67 -28.52
C GLU A 601 -2.41 16.47 -28.22
N GLU A 602 -2.88 15.22 -28.24
CA GLU A 602 -4.26 14.83 -27.90
C GLU A 602 -4.53 14.86 -26.38
N GLY A 603 -3.51 15.10 -25.54
CA GLY A 603 -3.61 15.17 -24.09
C GLY A 603 -3.70 13.81 -23.37
N GLU A 604 -3.46 12.71 -24.09
CA GLU A 604 -3.45 11.35 -23.53
C GLU A 604 -2.17 11.04 -22.74
N ILE A 605 -1.06 11.71 -23.07
CA ILE A 605 0.24 11.55 -22.41
C ILE A 605 0.74 12.93 -21.96
N THR A 606 1.14 13.03 -20.70
CA THR A 606 1.76 14.23 -20.12
C THR A 606 3.20 13.97 -19.71
N GLY A 607 4.07 14.96 -19.84
CA GLY A 607 5.47 14.93 -19.44
C GLY A 607 6.41 14.23 -20.43
N LEU A 608 6.08 14.17 -21.71
CA LEU A 608 6.92 13.62 -22.76
C LEU A 608 8.17 14.50 -22.99
N THR A 609 9.35 13.90 -22.81
CA THR A 609 10.63 14.58 -23.02
C THR A 609 10.83 14.99 -24.48
N GLY A 610 11.01 16.30 -24.71
CA GLY A 610 11.08 16.89 -26.05
C GLY A 610 9.73 17.41 -26.57
N TYR A 611 8.69 17.44 -25.73
CA TYR A 611 7.41 18.11 -25.99
C TYR A 611 7.02 19.02 -24.82
N ASP A 612 6.59 18.45 -23.70
CA ASP A 612 6.13 19.15 -22.49
C ASP A 612 6.96 18.83 -21.23
N ALA A 613 8.06 18.08 -21.38
CA ALA A 613 9.10 17.91 -20.36
C ALA A 613 10.51 18.20 -20.91
N ASP A 614 11.35 18.76 -20.05
CA ASP A 614 12.72 19.17 -20.39
C ASP A 614 13.68 17.99 -20.59
N TYR A 615 14.73 18.26 -21.37
CA TYR A 615 15.88 17.38 -21.58
C TYR A 615 17.16 18.16 -21.27
N GLU A 616 17.92 17.70 -20.28
CA GLU A 616 19.20 18.29 -19.91
C GLU A 616 20.32 17.62 -20.72
N ALA A 617 20.76 18.28 -21.79
CA ALA A 617 21.90 17.81 -22.58
C ALA A 617 23.20 17.83 -21.73
N SER A 618 24.06 16.84 -21.93
CA SER A 618 25.38 16.81 -21.29
C SER A 618 26.29 17.88 -21.90
N ASP A 619 27.10 18.54 -21.07
CA ASP A 619 28.05 19.55 -21.54
C ASP A 619 29.25 18.92 -22.27
N ASN A 620 29.60 17.68 -21.93
CA ASN A 620 30.78 16.98 -22.47
C ASN A 620 30.47 15.51 -22.83
N PRO A 621 29.54 15.23 -23.76
CA PRO A 621 29.35 13.86 -24.26
C PRO A 621 30.60 13.42 -25.03
N ALA A 622 30.90 12.12 -25.02
CA ALA A 622 32.02 11.57 -25.78
C ALA A 622 31.85 11.77 -27.29
N LEU A 623 30.61 11.75 -27.76
CA LEU A 623 30.25 12.04 -29.14
C LEU A 623 28.85 12.66 -29.22
N THR A 624 28.68 13.66 -30.08
CA THR A 624 27.35 14.16 -30.44
C THR A 624 27.07 13.81 -31.91
N ILE A 625 25.95 13.14 -32.15
CA ILE A 625 25.46 12.80 -33.49
C ILE A 625 24.22 13.65 -33.76
N ASN A 626 24.28 14.51 -34.79
CA ASN A 626 23.12 15.26 -35.27
C ASN A 626 22.40 14.44 -36.36
N THR A 627 21.22 13.91 -36.07
CA THR A 627 20.46 13.06 -37.01
C THR A 627 19.61 13.85 -38.00
N ASP A 628 19.66 15.18 -37.95
CA ASP A 628 19.15 16.06 -39.01
C ASP A 628 20.16 16.22 -40.16
N GLU A 629 21.46 16.02 -39.89
CA GLU A 629 22.55 16.27 -40.84
C GLU A 629 23.23 14.99 -41.32
N LEU A 630 23.33 13.97 -40.46
CA LEU A 630 24.06 12.73 -40.75
C LEU A 630 23.11 11.61 -41.16
N SER A 631 23.55 10.79 -42.11
CA SER A 631 22.89 9.51 -42.39
C SER A 631 23.11 8.52 -41.25
N VAL A 632 22.30 7.45 -41.21
CA VAL A 632 22.47 6.38 -40.21
C VAL A 632 23.84 5.71 -40.39
N GLU A 633 24.28 5.49 -41.62
CA GLU A 633 25.57 4.89 -41.94
C GLU A 633 26.74 5.74 -41.44
N GLU A 634 26.70 7.06 -41.69
CA GLU A 634 27.72 8.00 -41.23
C GLU A 634 27.76 8.09 -39.70
N ALA A 635 26.60 8.07 -39.04
CA ALA A 635 26.50 8.04 -37.59
C ALA A 635 27.12 6.77 -37.00
N VAL A 636 26.82 5.61 -37.59
CA VAL A 636 27.35 4.31 -37.17
C VAL A 636 28.87 4.27 -37.31
N GLU A 637 29.43 4.79 -38.41
CA GLU A 637 30.89 4.86 -38.61
C GLU A 637 31.59 5.68 -37.52
N LYS A 638 31.08 6.86 -37.19
CA LYS A 638 31.64 7.70 -36.11
C LYS A 638 31.58 7.01 -34.75
N ILE A 639 30.53 6.22 -34.47
CA ILE A 639 30.43 5.47 -33.22
C ILE A 639 31.42 4.31 -33.19
N LEU A 640 31.65 3.62 -34.30
CA LEU A 640 32.66 2.57 -34.38
C LEU A 640 34.09 3.12 -34.26
N GLU A 641 34.35 4.32 -34.78
CA GLU A 641 35.62 5.03 -34.58
C GLU A 641 35.86 5.37 -33.10
N LEU A 642 34.83 5.82 -32.37
CA LEU A 642 34.90 6.03 -30.91
C LEU A 642 35.24 4.74 -30.13
N MET A 643 34.86 3.59 -30.68
CA MET A 643 35.08 2.29 -30.07
C MET A 643 36.43 1.65 -30.42
N SER A 644 37.09 2.11 -31.47
CA SER A 644 38.40 1.62 -31.90
C SER A 644 39.50 2.14 -30.97
#